data_AF-A0A3Q2XRX9-F1
#
_entry.id   AF-A0A3Q2XRX9-F1
#
_cell.length_a   1.000
_cell.length_b   1.000
_cell.length_c   1.000
_cell.angle_alpha   90.00
_cell.angle_beta   90.00
_cell.angle_gamma   90.00
#
_symmetry.space_group_name_H-M   'P 1'
#
loop_
_entity.id
_entity.type
_entity.pdbx_description
1 polymer ?
#
loop_
_entity_poly.entity_id
_entity_poly.type
_entity_poly.pdbx_seq_one_letter_code
_entity_poly.pdbx_strand_id
1 'polypeptide(L)'
;MVILFQVWFREGIHPRIPEGTRWDEVEVPKEVVQLSLGPRDLLWAVLWDGNLLVRTGLSLDSPTGTSWLEVESPEKEMETLHVSVGVSVVWVITKDYKVWFRRGVNSHNPCGSGWISIVGEMMMLDVGLNDQVWAVGEDRGLYFRIGVTPSEPSGNGWIPVSAEWGNSKENVPPRGGLKSSSQLKEASQGSVLSCTDSDSELGPSDPSNSTNDTPVLEAAAPSVVPLGGAPIVPVDTQDAPTPPKSLIPASDSFINSLVSDRDKTSTNQQSGLQIEEEGQFSPAQILMSPEASGPGAPWSNVDLESAEVARSTQAEGPHLRNGSAPYGMGLEGAQGVGDEDGPVWAWISGGGCNVDAASQVSWLSATGPLVSSLSLTPVQSSVWSDQQHREEISKKPLERSNSIWVRKGTLCWWRDWKPHRWVDVAVALEQSTKSDGGKDSIFFVYYTRYDEKKYLHIFINEVTALVPVLRDSHYAFAVYTGPRTRLRSPLVLAAQTEKDMKDWLNLLSDVCCECRGIATPPSRQALWSTTSKGDIFVHEPSFSLEAPAHTLSCDLMFWRQVPGHLRCVESNSLGLVWGIGWDGTAWVYSGGSGRQANSADAGHAYQQTDVRSVHVYENQRWNPVTGYTDRGLPTDRPMWSDESGLRECTKGNTQPPSPQWAWVSEWAVDHSVPGGTDKEGWQYAADFPVTFHGHKTLKDFVRRRRWTRKCKITLRGPWQPVPPIPLSDISLMSCLAHSSMEQVPLWALSDKGDVLCRLGVTPQNPAGSSWLHVGTDQPFKSISIGGASQVWAIAKDGAVFYRGSVSPQNPAGECWYHIPSPSRQTLRQLSVGRTSVFAVDENGNLWYRQGLTPSYPQGSAWEVISNNATKVSVGPLDQVWMIADGMAGFPAETPGTVCHRLGVGPMQPKGQLWDYGIGGGWEHISVRANSVEAPRTQHPLSTAPPPPSPRRPLPPRANGAAVGV
;
A
#
# COMPACT_ATOMS: atom_id res chain seq x y z
N MET A 1 42.78 -23.25 -19.67
CA MET A 1 41.68 -23.21 -20.66
C MET A 1 41.45 -24.62 -21.19
N VAL A 2 40.24 -24.96 -21.60
CA VAL A 2 39.95 -26.24 -22.29
C VAL A 2 39.73 -25.98 -23.77
N ILE A 3 40.43 -26.68 -24.64
CA ILE A 3 40.28 -26.60 -26.11
C ILE A 3 40.29 -28.03 -26.63
N LEU A 4 39.25 -28.45 -27.37
CA LEU A 4 39.09 -29.82 -27.89
C LEU A 4 39.31 -30.90 -26.81
N PHE A 5 38.71 -30.69 -25.62
CA PHE A 5 38.83 -31.55 -24.44
C PHE A 5 40.22 -31.68 -23.80
N GLN A 6 41.21 -30.91 -24.27
CA GLN A 6 42.56 -30.84 -23.70
C GLN A 6 42.73 -29.59 -22.83
N VAL A 7 43.63 -29.64 -21.85
CA VAL A 7 43.90 -28.53 -20.93
C VAL A 7 45.14 -27.77 -21.37
N TRP A 8 45.02 -26.45 -21.50
CA TRP A 8 46.08 -25.55 -21.92
C TRP A 8 46.35 -24.49 -20.85
N PHE A 9 47.63 -24.28 -20.53
CA PHE A 9 48.14 -23.25 -19.63
C PHE A 9 48.70 -22.08 -20.43
N ARG A 10 48.44 -20.85 -19.99
CA ARG A 10 48.96 -19.65 -20.66
C ARG A 10 50.19 -19.14 -19.92
N GLU A 11 51.34 -19.14 -20.59
CA GLU A 11 52.59 -18.63 -20.03
C GLU A 11 52.89 -17.20 -20.46
N GLY A 12 53.75 -16.51 -19.72
CA GLY A 12 54.28 -15.19 -20.08
C GLY A 12 53.30 -14.02 -19.91
N ILE A 13 52.27 -14.19 -19.07
CA ILE A 13 51.33 -13.12 -18.73
C ILE A 13 52.04 -12.11 -17.82
N HIS A 14 52.16 -10.86 -18.26
CA HIS A 14 52.66 -9.75 -17.46
C HIS A 14 51.86 -8.48 -17.82
N PRO A 15 51.75 -7.44 -16.97
CA PRO A 15 51.04 -6.19 -17.28
C PRO A 15 51.32 -5.52 -18.65
N ARG A 16 52.43 -5.84 -19.32
CA ARG A 16 52.76 -5.32 -20.67
C ARG A 16 52.36 -6.27 -21.81
N ILE A 17 52.10 -7.54 -21.49
CA ILE A 17 51.68 -8.60 -22.41
C ILE A 17 50.54 -9.37 -21.70
N PRO A 18 49.36 -8.75 -21.55
CA PRO A 18 48.23 -9.37 -20.83
C PRO A 18 47.75 -10.64 -21.53
N GLU A 19 47.91 -10.68 -22.85
CA GLU A 19 47.60 -11.83 -23.68
C GLU A 19 48.53 -13.03 -23.47
N GLY A 20 49.63 -12.92 -22.73
CA GLY A 20 50.66 -13.95 -22.56
C GLY A 20 51.52 -14.18 -23.82
N THR A 21 52.50 -15.09 -23.75
CA THR A 21 53.45 -15.35 -24.85
C THR A 21 53.25 -16.69 -25.55
N ARG A 22 52.83 -17.75 -24.83
CA ARG A 22 52.57 -19.07 -25.42
C ARG A 22 51.52 -19.87 -24.63
N TRP A 23 50.96 -20.88 -25.28
CA TRP A 23 50.10 -21.88 -24.65
C TRP A 23 50.89 -23.18 -24.53
N ASP A 24 50.98 -23.72 -23.32
CA ASP A 24 51.59 -25.01 -23.05
C ASP A 24 50.49 -26.02 -22.71
N GLU A 25 50.52 -27.18 -23.34
CA GLU A 25 49.58 -28.26 -23.07
C GLU A 25 49.89 -28.86 -21.69
N VAL A 26 48.86 -28.99 -20.85
CA VAL A 26 48.93 -29.68 -19.57
C VAL A 26 48.33 -31.06 -19.77
N GLU A 27 49.16 -32.10 -19.69
CA GLU A 27 48.71 -33.48 -19.84
C GLU A 27 47.59 -33.81 -18.84
N VAL A 28 46.51 -34.36 -19.37
CA VAL A 28 45.35 -34.85 -18.62
C VAL A 28 45.11 -36.32 -18.95
N PRO A 29 44.68 -37.13 -17.97
CA PRO A 29 44.52 -38.57 -18.19
C PRO A 29 43.34 -38.92 -19.12
N LYS A 30 42.35 -38.02 -19.25
CA LYS A 30 41.12 -38.20 -20.05
C LYS A 30 40.63 -36.84 -20.56
N GLU A 31 39.67 -36.88 -21.49
CA GLU A 31 38.99 -35.71 -22.07
C GLU A 31 38.27 -34.88 -20.98
N VAL A 32 38.66 -33.61 -20.84
CA VAL A 32 38.11 -32.66 -19.86
C VAL A 32 37.02 -31.82 -20.51
N VAL A 33 35.85 -31.69 -19.87
CA VAL A 33 34.74 -30.85 -20.34
C VAL A 33 34.67 -29.50 -19.64
N GLN A 34 35.11 -29.42 -18.38
CA GLN A 34 35.06 -28.19 -17.60
C GLN A 34 36.25 -28.09 -16.65
N LEU A 35 36.75 -26.86 -16.44
CA LEU A 35 37.71 -26.52 -15.40
C LEU A 35 37.11 -25.47 -14.47
N SER A 36 37.41 -25.58 -13.18
CA SER A 36 37.14 -24.53 -12.19
C SER A 36 38.35 -24.29 -11.31
N LEU A 37 38.69 -23.02 -11.13
CA LEU A 37 39.89 -22.53 -10.46
C LEU A 37 39.47 -21.72 -9.23
N GLY A 38 39.96 -22.13 -8.05
CA GLY A 38 39.76 -21.40 -6.80
C GLY A 38 40.93 -20.43 -6.50
N PRO A 39 40.74 -19.44 -5.61
CA PRO A 39 41.76 -18.44 -5.28
C PRO A 39 43.02 -18.96 -4.54
N ARG A 40 43.05 -20.22 -4.07
CA ARG A 40 44.13 -20.79 -3.25
C ARG A 40 44.68 -22.11 -3.80
N ASP A 41 45.33 -22.04 -4.97
CA ASP A 41 46.01 -23.17 -5.65
C ASP A 41 45.13 -24.42 -5.87
N LEU A 42 43.80 -24.23 -5.91
CA LEU A 42 42.82 -25.29 -6.13
C LEU A 42 42.36 -25.28 -7.59
N LEU A 43 42.51 -26.40 -8.28
CA LEU A 43 42.01 -26.60 -9.64
C LEU A 43 41.30 -27.94 -9.75
N TRP A 44 40.03 -27.90 -10.12
CA TRP A 44 39.21 -29.07 -10.37
C TRP A 44 38.79 -29.15 -11.82
N ALA A 45 38.63 -30.37 -12.31
CA ALA A 45 38.20 -30.67 -13.66
C ALA A 45 37.07 -31.69 -13.64
N VAL A 46 36.10 -31.52 -14.54
CA VAL A 46 35.09 -32.53 -14.86
C VAL A 46 35.48 -33.16 -16.18
N LEU A 47 35.48 -34.49 -16.22
CA LEU A 47 35.75 -35.29 -17.41
C LEU A 47 34.49 -35.51 -18.24
N TRP A 48 34.65 -35.87 -19.51
CA TRP A 48 33.52 -36.20 -20.41
C TRP A 48 32.61 -37.31 -19.86
N ASP A 49 33.18 -38.27 -19.13
CA ASP A 49 32.46 -39.36 -18.45
C ASP A 49 31.87 -38.94 -17.10
N GLY A 50 31.99 -37.67 -16.71
CA GLY A 50 31.45 -37.13 -15.46
C GLY A 50 32.30 -37.41 -14.22
N ASN A 51 33.48 -38.00 -14.38
CA ASN A 51 34.43 -38.17 -13.27
C ASN A 51 35.12 -36.85 -12.92
N LEU A 52 35.54 -36.74 -11.66
CA LEU A 52 36.18 -35.54 -11.12
C LEU A 52 37.68 -35.74 -10.98
N LEU A 53 38.46 -34.78 -11.47
CA LEU A 53 39.89 -34.70 -11.22
C LEU A 53 40.23 -33.44 -10.44
N VAL A 54 41.27 -33.54 -9.61
CA VAL A 54 41.88 -32.40 -8.94
C VAL A 54 43.36 -32.32 -9.30
N ARG A 55 43.86 -31.11 -9.60
CA ARG A 55 45.28 -30.89 -9.86
C ARG A 55 46.02 -30.69 -8.53
N THR A 56 47.15 -31.36 -8.37
CA THR A 56 48.02 -31.24 -7.19
C THR A 56 49.36 -30.59 -7.55
N GLY A 57 50.06 -30.07 -6.53
CA GLY A 57 51.37 -29.45 -6.69
C GLY A 57 51.35 -28.07 -7.35
N LEU A 58 50.17 -27.41 -7.38
CA LEU A 58 50.05 -26.01 -7.77
C LEU A 58 50.66 -25.13 -6.67
N SER A 59 51.57 -24.25 -7.06
CA SER A 59 52.16 -23.24 -6.19
C SER A 59 52.62 -22.06 -7.04
N LEU A 60 53.02 -20.96 -6.38
CA LEU A 60 53.60 -19.81 -7.06
C LEU A 60 54.84 -20.18 -7.91
N ASP A 61 55.64 -21.15 -7.43
CA ASP A 61 56.83 -21.63 -8.12
C ASP A 61 56.53 -22.70 -9.19
N SER A 62 55.33 -23.31 -9.14
CA SER A 62 54.88 -24.39 -10.04
C SER A 62 53.43 -24.15 -10.48
N PRO A 63 53.19 -23.17 -11.36
CA PRO A 63 51.84 -22.73 -11.74
C PRO A 63 51.07 -23.75 -12.59
N THR A 64 51.74 -24.73 -13.19
CA THR A 64 51.12 -25.82 -13.96
C THR A 64 50.76 -27.03 -13.08
N GLY A 65 51.23 -27.08 -11.84
CA GLY A 65 51.07 -28.23 -10.95
C GLY A 65 51.88 -29.45 -11.39
N THR A 66 51.83 -30.53 -10.61
CA THR A 66 52.63 -31.74 -10.83
C THR A 66 51.82 -32.91 -11.38
N SER A 67 50.63 -33.19 -10.83
CA SER A 67 49.82 -34.35 -11.27
C SER A 67 48.31 -34.16 -11.06
N TRP A 68 47.51 -34.98 -11.72
CA TRP A 68 46.06 -35.09 -11.52
C TRP A 68 45.73 -36.27 -10.62
N LEU A 69 44.79 -36.08 -9.70
CA LEU A 69 44.21 -37.14 -8.88
C LEU A 69 42.72 -37.26 -9.14
N GLU A 70 42.22 -38.48 -9.25
CA GLU A 70 40.79 -38.75 -9.37
C GLU A 70 40.12 -38.67 -8.00
N VAL A 71 38.95 -38.04 -7.95
CA VAL A 71 38.14 -37.88 -6.76
C VAL A 71 36.87 -38.70 -6.91
N GLU A 72 36.54 -39.46 -5.86
CA GLU A 72 35.29 -40.23 -5.81
C GLU A 72 34.07 -39.34 -6.04
N SER A 73 33.11 -39.81 -6.84
CA SER A 73 31.83 -39.13 -7.07
C SER A 73 30.96 -39.08 -5.80
N PRO A 74 29.99 -38.14 -5.69
CA PRO A 74 29.09 -38.05 -4.53
C PRO A 74 28.28 -39.33 -4.26
N GLU A 75 27.82 -40.00 -5.31
CA GLU A 75 27.15 -41.30 -5.25
C GLU A 75 27.79 -42.28 -6.24
N LYS A 76 27.72 -43.58 -5.94
CA LYS A 76 28.20 -44.63 -6.84
C LYS A 76 27.37 -44.62 -8.11
N GLU A 77 28.03 -44.63 -9.26
CA GLU A 77 27.41 -44.61 -10.61
C GLU A 77 26.73 -43.29 -11.01
N MET A 78 26.96 -42.19 -10.28
CA MET A 78 26.43 -40.87 -10.64
C MET A 78 27.50 -39.99 -11.27
N GLU A 79 27.24 -39.51 -12.48
CA GLU A 79 28.14 -38.66 -13.26
C GLU A 79 27.97 -37.18 -12.87
N THR A 80 29.09 -36.45 -12.79
CA THR A 80 29.09 -35.02 -12.49
C THR A 80 28.85 -34.21 -13.76
N LEU A 81 27.96 -33.22 -13.68
CA LEU A 81 27.64 -32.29 -14.75
C LEU A 81 28.47 -31.01 -14.68
N HIS A 82 28.66 -30.45 -13.48
CA HIS A 82 29.31 -29.15 -13.30
C HIS A 82 30.08 -29.09 -11.96
N VAL A 83 31.21 -28.38 -11.92
CA VAL A 83 32.01 -28.10 -10.71
C VAL A 83 32.29 -26.61 -10.56
N SER A 84 32.28 -26.11 -9.32
CA SER A 84 32.80 -24.79 -8.97
C SER A 84 33.61 -24.83 -7.69
N VAL A 85 34.75 -24.13 -7.70
CA VAL A 85 35.75 -24.14 -6.63
C VAL A 85 35.88 -22.75 -5.99
N GLY A 86 35.80 -22.69 -4.67
CA GLY A 86 36.04 -21.48 -3.88
C GLY A 86 37.44 -21.43 -3.26
N VAL A 87 37.58 -20.66 -2.19
CA VAL A 87 38.78 -20.54 -1.36
C VAL A 87 39.03 -21.82 -0.55
N SER A 88 37.96 -22.40 0.02
CA SER A 88 38.05 -23.58 0.90
C SER A 88 36.94 -24.61 0.69
N VAL A 89 36.17 -24.44 -0.38
CA VAL A 89 34.96 -25.21 -0.67
C VAL A 89 34.93 -25.65 -2.12
N VAL A 90 34.27 -26.78 -2.37
CA VAL A 90 33.96 -27.25 -3.73
C VAL A 90 32.51 -27.65 -3.79
N TRP A 91 31.83 -27.19 -4.83
CA TRP A 91 30.44 -27.48 -5.12
C TRP A 91 30.34 -28.18 -6.46
N VAL A 92 29.52 -29.23 -6.54
CA VAL A 92 29.26 -29.95 -7.79
C VAL A 92 27.77 -30.15 -8.00
N ILE A 93 27.39 -30.28 -9.26
CA ILE A 93 26.05 -30.66 -9.69
C ILE A 93 26.17 -31.98 -10.44
N THR A 94 25.35 -32.96 -10.08
CA THR A 94 25.26 -34.25 -10.77
C THR A 94 24.28 -34.20 -11.94
N LYS A 95 24.32 -35.19 -12.85
CA LYS A 95 23.43 -35.21 -14.03
C LYS A 95 21.92 -35.26 -13.73
N ASP A 96 21.54 -35.57 -12.49
CA ASP A 96 20.16 -35.49 -11.97
C ASP A 96 19.85 -34.13 -11.33
N TYR A 97 20.65 -33.10 -11.63
CA TYR A 97 20.53 -31.73 -11.13
C TYR A 97 20.69 -31.55 -9.62
N LYS A 98 21.06 -32.59 -8.87
CA LYS A 98 21.31 -32.44 -7.41
C LYS A 98 22.62 -31.71 -7.13
N VAL A 99 22.58 -30.91 -6.07
CA VAL A 99 23.74 -30.14 -5.62
C VAL A 99 24.47 -30.88 -4.50
N TRP A 100 25.80 -30.88 -4.58
CA TRP A 100 26.66 -31.49 -3.57
C TRP A 100 27.78 -30.54 -3.16
N PHE A 101 28.06 -30.53 -1.87
CA PHE A 101 29.13 -29.76 -1.25
C PHE A 101 30.22 -30.70 -0.74
N ARG A 102 31.49 -30.37 -1.00
CA ARG A 102 32.63 -31.13 -0.47
C ARG A 102 33.32 -30.40 0.67
N ARG A 103 33.44 -31.08 1.80
CA ARG A 103 34.12 -30.56 3.00
C ARG A 103 35.62 -30.82 2.98
N GLY A 104 36.37 -29.99 3.71
CA GLY A 104 37.79 -30.21 4.03
C GLY A 104 38.77 -30.00 2.88
N VAL A 105 38.37 -29.24 1.84
CA VAL A 105 39.21 -28.92 0.69
C VAL A 105 40.11 -27.73 1.03
N ASN A 106 41.40 -27.84 0.79
CA ASN A 106 42.38 -26.75 0.90
C ASN A 106 43.65 -27.10 0.11
N SER A 107 44.62 -26.20 0.03
CA SER A 107 45.85 -26.40 -0.75
C SER A 107 46.68 -27.63 -0.34
N HIS A 108 46.59 -28.08 0.91
CA HIS A 108 47.30 -29.27 1.42
C HIS A 108 46.46 -30.55 1.30
N ASN A 109 45.14 -30.42 1.23
CA ASN A 109 44.20 -31.51 0.99
C ASN A 109 43.22 -31.14 -0.13
N PRO A 110 43.69 -31.10 -1.39
CA PRO A 110 42.87 -30.64 -2.51
C PRO A 110 41.73 -31.61 -2.81
N CYS A 111 41.86 -32.87 -2.40
CA CYS A 111 40.83 -33.89 -2.57
C CYS A 111 39.68 -33.79 -1.55
N GLY A 112 39.75 -32.96 -0.51
CA GLY A 112 38.70 -32.88 0.53
C GLY A 112 38.52 -34.16 1.36
N SER A 113 37.45 -34.23 2.15
CA SER A 113 37.18 -35.34 3.09
C SER A 113 35.82 -36.02 2.90
N GLY A 114 34.94 -35.50 2.05
CA GLY A 114 33.70 -36.18 1.67
C GLY A 114 32.61 -35.25 1.15
N TRP A 115 31.59 -35.84 0.53
CA TRP A 115 30.45 -35.14 -0.05
C TRP A 115 29.27 -35.03 0.92
N ILE A 116 28.54 -33.94 0.80
CA ILE A 116 27.30 -33.65 1.53
C ILE A 116 26.26 -33.24 0.50
N SER A 117 25.11 -33.90 0.49
CA SER A 117 24.00 -33.53 -0.37
C SER A 117 23.38 -32.23 0.12
N ILE A 118 23.17 -31.28 -0.79
CA ILE A 118 22.52 -30.01 -0.52
C ILE A 118 21.16 -30.03 -1.20
N VAL A 119 20.12 -29.73 -0.41
CA VAL A 119 18.74 -29.68 -0.91
C VAL A 119 18.61 -28.57 -1.95
N GLY A 120 18.05 -28.92 -3.11
CA GLY A 120 17.83 -28.05 -4.27
C GLY A 120 18.28 -28.72 -5.57
N GLU A 121 17.57 -28.42 -6.66
CA GLU A 121 17.89 -28.88 -8.02
C GLU A 121 18.38 -27.68 -8.84
N MET A 122 19.63 -27.75 -9.32
CA MET A 122 20.30 -26.65 -10.02
C MET A 122 20.90 -27.15 -11.32
N MET A 123 20.88 -26.30 -12.35
CA MET A 123 21.53 -26.60 -13.63
C MET A 123 22.98 -26.15 -13.66
N MET A 124 23.31 -25.07 -12.96
CA MET A 124 24.69 -24.62 -12.79
C MET A 124 24.86 -23.80 -11.51
N LEU A 125 26.10 -23.68 -11.05
CA LEU A 125 26.46 -22.84 -9.90
C LEU A 125 27.82 -22.17 -10.09
N ASP A 126 28.07 -21.08 -9.39
CA ASP A 126 29.37 -20.42 -9.32
C ASP A 126 29.67 -20.00 -7.88
N VAL A 127 30.91 -20.23 -7.45
CA VAL A 127 31.40 -19.86 -6.12
C VAL A 127 32.24 -18.60 -6.27
N GLY A 128 31.72 -17.48 -5.78
CA GLY A 128 32.34 -16.16 -5.82
C GLY A 128 33.30 -15.89 -4.66
N LEU A 129 33.57 -14.61 -4.42
CA LEU A 129 34.42 -14.17 -3.31
C LEU A 129 33.82 -14.58 -1.96
N ASN A 130 34.69 -14.82 -0.96
CA ASN A 130 34.29 -15.26 0.38
C ASN A 130 33.44 -16.55 0.42
N ASP A 131 33.69 -17.47 -0.53
CA ASP A 131 32.98 -18.75 -0.68
C ASP A 131 31.46 -18.61 -0.93
N GLN A 132 30.97 -17.42 -1.32
CA GLN A 132 29.55 -17.17 -1.61
C GLN A 132 29.09 -17.92 -2.85
N VAL A 133 27.90 -18.52 -2.80
CA VAL A 133 27.44 -19.41 -3.86
C VAL A 133 26.21 -18.85 -4.57
N TRP A 134 26.31 -18.78 -5.89
CA TRP A 134 25.26 -18.40 -6.82
C TRP A 134 24.86 -19.61 -7.65
N ALA A 135 23.57 -19.74 -7.99
CA ALA A 135 23.10 -20.86 -8.80
C ALA A 135 21.98 -20.46 -9.75
N VAL A 136 21.84 -21.21 -10.84
CA VAL A 136 20.67 -21.16 -11.73
C VAL A 136 19.91 -22.47 -11.54
N GLY A 137 18.64 -22.37 -11.15
CA GLY A 137 17.76 -23.52 -10.93
C GLY A 137 17.34 -24.20 -12.23
N GLU A 138 16.76 -25.39 -12.11
CA GLU A 138 16.10 -26.07 -13.25
C GLU A 138 14.95 -25.23 -13.83
N ASP A 139 14.29 -24.45 -12.98
CA ASP A 139 13.24 -23.50 -13.35
C ASP A 139 13.75 -22.25 -14.10
N ARG A 140 15.06 -22.20 -14.41
CA ARG A 140 15.73 -21.05 -15.05
C ARG A 140 15.72 -19.79 -14.17
N GLY A 141 15.42 -19.93 -12.89
CA GLY A 141 15.50 -18.88 -11.88
C GLY A 141 16.92 -18.69 -11.38
N LEU A 142 17.21 -17.47 -10.91
CA LEU A 142 18.49 -17.13 -10.28
C LEU A 142 18.38 -17.34 -8.76
N TYR A 143 19.39 -17.95 -8.15
CA TYR A 143 19.42 -18.25 -6.71
C TYR A 143 20.74 -17.85 -6.05
N PHE A 144 20.65 -17.49 -4.77
CA PHE A 144 21.80 -17.24 -3.89
C PHE A 144 21.76 -18.15 -2.66
N ARG A 145 22.92 -18.67 -2.24
CA ARG A 145 23.05 -19.47 -1.02
C ARG A 145 23.32 -18.57 0.18
N ILE A 146 22.34 -18.44 1.07
CA ILE A 146 22.47 -17.64 2.29
C ILE A 146 23.18 -18.43 3.40
N GLY A 147 23.79 -17.70 4.34
CA GLY A 147 24.42 -18.27 5.53
C GLY A 147 25.80 -18.88 5.29
N VAL A 148 26.36 -18.77 4.08
CA VAL A 148 27.72 -19.25 3.81
C VAL A 148 28.72 -18.36 4.53
N THR A 149 29.43 -18.93 5.49
CA THR A 149 30.46 -18.26 6.29
C THR A 149 31.66 -19.19 6.48
N PRO A 150 32.85 -18.70 6.88
CA PRO A 150 33.99 -19.57 7.18
C PRO A 150 33.71 -20.64 8.26
N SER A 151 32.79 -20.36 9.20
CA SER A 151 32.32 -21.32 10.22
C SER A 151 31.23 -22.27 9.71
N GLU A 152 30.45 -21.86 8.70
CA GLU A 152 29.34 -22.61 8.14
C GLU A 152 29.42 -22.60 6.59
N PRO A 153 30.38 -23.35 6.00
CA PRO A 153 30.72 -23.24 4.58
C PRO A 153 29.65 -23.80 3.62
N SER A 154 28.68 -24.59 4.12
CA SER A 154 27.55 -25.09 3.33
C SER A 154 26.38 -24.10 3.23
N GLY A 155 26.34 -23.11 4.13
CA GLY A 155 25.20 -22.21 4.32
C GLY A 155 23.88 -22.91 4.66
N ASN A 156 22.83 -22.09 4.76
CA ASN A 156 21.58 -22.44 5.44
C ASN A 156 20.41 -22.66 4.47
N GLY A 157 20.46 -22.10 3.26
CA GLY A 157 19.39 -22.27 2.29
C GLY A 157 19.63 -21.51 0.98
N TRP A 158 18.79 -21.79 -0.01
CA TRP A 158 18.73 -21.05 -1.27
C TRP A 158 17.64 -19.98 -1.20
N ILE A 159 17.92 -18.79 -1.71
CA ILE A 159 16.93 -17.74 -1.92
C ILE A 159 16.86 -17.41 -3.42
N PRO A 160 15.66 -17.29 -4.01
CA PRO A 160 15.54 -16.81 -5.37
C PRO A 160 15.86 -15.30 -5.42
N VAL A 161 16.51 -14.89 -6.50
CA VAL A 161 16.89 -13.51 -6.77
C VAL A 161 16.13 -13.01 -7.98
N SER A 162 15.42 -11.91 -7.80
CA SER A 162 14.74 -11.21 -8.89
C SER A 162 15.69 -10.18 -9.49
N ALA A 163 15.94 -10.27 -10.79
CA ALA A 163 16.61 -9.22 -11.54
C ALA A 163 15.57 -8.48 -12.40
N GLU A 164 15.41 -7.18 -12.18
CA GLU A 164 14.51 -6.37 -12.98
C GLU A 164 15.15 -6.06 -14.35
N TRP A 165 14.52 -6.53 -15.44
CA TRP A 165 14.92 -6.19 -16.80
C TRP A 165 14.14 -4.96 -17.28
N GLY A 166 14.81 -3.82 -17.40
CA GLY A 166 14.19 -2.58 -17.88
C GLY A 166 14.07 -2.56 -19.41
N ASN A 167 12.83 -2.66 -19.93
CA ASN A 167 12.53 -2.25 -21.31
C ASN A 167 12.39 -0.73 -21.37
N SER A 168 13.51 -0.01 -21.53
CA SER A 168 13.51 1.41 -21.88
C SER A 168 13.84 1.61 -23.36
N LYS A 169 12.85 2.01 -24.15
CA LYS A 169 13.06 2.82 -25.35
C LYS A 169 12.60 4.24 -25.03
N GLU A 170 13.44 5.04 -24.38
CA GLU A 170 13.35 6.50 -24.51
C GLU A 170 14.70 7.17 -24.23
N ASN A 171 15.04 8.11 -25.12
CA ASN A 171 16.32 8.78 -25.23
C ASN A 171 16.55 9.77 -24.07
N VAL A 172 17.60 9.52 -23.28
CA VAL A 172 18.12 10.47 -22.28
C VAL A 172 19.11 11.45 -22.96
N PRO A 173 18.96 12.79 -22.81
CA PRO A 173 19.95 13.74 -23.29
C PRO A 173 21.18 13.78 -22.34
N PRO A 174 22.39 14.12 -22.85
CA PRO A 174 23.62 13.94 -22.09
C PRO A 174 23.77 15.03 -21.01
N ARG A 175 23.84 14.61 -19.74
CA ARG A 175 24.30 15.48 -18.64
C ARG A 175 25.81 15.72 -18.78
N GLY A 176 26.18 16.94 -19.15
CA GLY A 176 27.55 17.43 -19.06
C GLY A 176 27.93 17.75 -17.61
N GLY A 177 29.06 17.21 -17.14
CA GLY A 177 29.67 17.56 -15.86
C GLY A 177 30.36 16.40 -15.14
N LEU A 178 31.26 15.68 -15.83
CA LEU A 178 32.20 14.73 -15.22
C LEU A 178 33.58 15.39 -15.08
N LYS A 179 34.31 15.07 -14.00
CA LYS A 179 35.69 14.54 -14.03
C LYS A 179 36.06 14.14 -12.60
N SER A 180 36.55 12.93 -12.34
CA SER A 180 37.35 12.01 -13.18
C SER A 180 37.26 10.59 -12.58
N SER A 181 37.40 9.46 -13.25
CA SER A 181 37.62 9.09 -14.65
C SER A 181 37.71 7.56 -14.65
N SER A 182 36.94 6.85 -15.46
CA SER A 182 37.44 5.68 -16.19
C SER A 182 36.56 5.40 -17.41
N GLN A 183 37.23 5.40 -18.56
CA GLN A 183 36.67 5.09 -19.87
C GLN A 183 36.34 3.60 -19.96
N LEU A 184 35.21 3.28 -20.60
CA LEU A 184 35.04 1.99 -21.27
C LEU A 184 36.08 1.86 -22.40
N LYS A 185 36.82 0.75 -22.39
CA LYS A 185 37.29 0.11 -23.62
C LYS A 185 36.65 -1.27 -23.72
N GLU A 186 36.47 -1.68 -24.97
CA GLU A 186 35.93 -2.95 -25.44
C GLU A 186 36.50 -4.20 -24.76
N ALA A 187 35.79 -5.30 -25.01
CA ALA A 187 35.97 -6.65 -24.51
C ALA A 187 37.42 -7.14 -24.32
N SER A 188 37.51 -8.04 -23.32
CA SER A 188 38.52 -9.06 -23.05
C SER A 188 39.59 -8.74 -22.00
N GLN A 189 39.78 -9.77 -21.15
CA GLN A 189 40.98 -10.16 -20.40
C GLN A 189 40.98 -9.93 -18.88
N GLY A 190 40.68 -11.03 -18.16
CA GLY A 190 41.57 -11.59 -17.14
C GLY A 190 41.73 -10.82 -15.83
N SER A 191 41.06 -11.31 -14.79
CA SER A 191 41.36 -10.99 -13.39
C SER A 191 42.79 -11.43 -13.04
N VAL A 192 43.62 -10.52 -12.55
CA VAL A 192 44.93 -10.81 -11.93
C VAL A 192 44.85 -10.32 -10.48
N LEU A 193 44.93 -11.26 -9.53
CA LEU A 193 45.06 -11.00 -8.09
C LEU A 193 46.49 -10.54 -7.78
N SER A 194 46.63 -9.54 -6.90
CA SER A 194 47.90 -9.10 -6.33
C SER A 194 47.91 -9.44 -4.84
N CYS A 195 48.92 -10.23 -4.46
CA CYS A 195 49.24 -10.61 -3.08
C CYS A 195 50.28 -9.67 -2.46
N THR A 196 50.52 -9.86 -1.15
CA THR A 196 51.60 -9.34 -0.26
C THR A 196 51.31 -8.02 0.46
N ASP A 197 51.65 -7.80 1.73
CA ASP A 197 52.13 -8.65 2.84
C ASP A 197 51.95 -7.87 4.15
N SER A 198 51.87 -8.58 5.28
CA SER A 198 51.79 -8.03 6.64
C SER A 198 53.19 -7.74 7.23
N ASP A 199 53.29 -6.74 8.11
CA ASP A 199 54.25 -6.68 9.23
C ASP A 199 53.71 -5.70 10.31
N SER A 200 53.37 -6.17 11.53
CA SER A 200 54.19 -6.07 12.78
C SER A 200 54.11 -4.65 13.41
N GLU A 201 53.76 -4.34 14.67
CA GLU A 201 53.98 -4.96 15.99
C GLU A 201 53.23 -4.17 17.13
N LEU A 202 52.93 -4.88 18.24
CA LEU A 202 52.92 -4.49 19.69
C LEU A 202 51.92 -3.46 20.31
N GLY A 203 51.25 -3.91 21.39
CA GLY A 203 50.38 -3.13 22.32
C GLY A 203 51.13 -2.30 23.39
N PRO A 204 50.60 -1.98 24.60
CA PRO A 204 49.46 -2.62 25.31
C PRO A 204 48.48 -1.71 26.13
N SER A 205 47.36 -2.33 26.56
CA SER A 205 46.61 -2.25 27.85
C SER A 205 46.06 -0.95 28.48
N ASP A 206 44.72 -0.95 28.65
CA ASP A 206 43.80 -0.41 29.70
C ASP A 206 44.38 -0.01 31.09
N PRO A 207 43.71 0.78 32.01
CA PRO A 207 42.26 0.72 32.33
C PRO A 207 41.53 1.98 32.93
N SER A 208 40.18 1.87 33.00
CA SER A 208 39.20 2.31 34.03
C SER A 208 39.15 3.72 34.69
N ASN A 209 37.90 4.20 34.82
CA ASN A 209 37.22 4.83 35.99
C ASN A 209 37.01 6.38 36.10
N SER A 210 35.70 6.72 36.16
CA SER A 210 34.97 7.58 37.13
C SER A 210 35.20 9.11 37.28
N THR A 211 34.04 9.79 37.34
CA THR A 211 33.59 10.92 38.20
C THR A 211 33.90 12.40 37.87
N ASN A 212 32.80 13.18 37.90
CA ASN A 212 32.56 14.61 38.15
C ASN A 212 33.74 15.53 38.50
N ASP A 213 33.81 16.70 37.86
CA ASP A 213 33.41 18.00 38.46
C ASP A 213 33.77 19.20 37.56
N THR A 214 32.87 20.18 37.53
CA THR A 214 33.06 21.58 37.07
C THR A 214 34.11 22.32 37.91
N PRO A 215 34.81 23.36 37.38
CA PRO A 215 34.31 24.74 37.54
C PRO A 215 34.63 25.75 36.40
N VAL A 216 34.02 26.92 36.59
CA VAL A 216 33.86 28.16 35.78
C VAL A 216 35.12 29.04 35.71
N LEU A 217 35.23 29.90 34.66
CA LEU A 217 35.62 31.36 34.64
C LEU A 217 35.51 31.88 33.18
N GLU A 218 34.60 32.82 32.87
CA GLU A 218 34.78 34.29 32.69
C GLU A 218 35.76 34.71 31.56
N ALA A 219 35.61 35.77 30.76
CA ALA A 219 34.66 36.88 30.62
C ALA A 219 34.99 37.61 29.29
N ALA A 220 34.07 38.46 28.79
CA ALA A 220 34.32 39.87 28.42
C ALA A 220 33.37 40.39 27.31
N ALA A 221 32.56 41.39 27.68
CA ALA A 221 31.94 42.37 26.79
C ALA A 221 32.75 43.68 26.82
N PRO A 222 32.41 44.67 25.97
CA PRO A 222 32.28 46.06 26.41
C PRO A 222 30.92 46.66 25.97
N SER A 223 30.12 47.25 26.89
CA SER A 223 30.10 48.66 27.36
C SER A 223 29.55 49.68 26.33
N VAL A 224 28.73 50.71 26.61
CA VAL A 224 28.12 51.28 27.83
C VAL A 224 27.07 52.37 27.40
N VAL A 225 25.90 52.33 28.05
CA VAL A 225 24.85 53.32 28.52
C VAL A 225 24.94 54.86 28.25
N PRO A 226 24.03 55.77 28.74
CA PRO A 226 22.60 55.72 29.19
C PRO A 226 21.73 56.99 28.84
N LEU A 227 20.44 57.01 29.24
CA LEU A 227 19.73 58.04 30.07
C LEU A 227 18.20 57.81 29.92
N GLY A 228 17.32 57.75 30.93
CA GLY A 228 17.38 57.93 32.38
C GLY A 228 15.95 58.25 32.88
N GLY A 229 15.60 57.83 34.10
CA GLY A 229 14.46 58.37 34.85
C GLY A 229 13.37 57.37 35.26
N ALA A 230 13.28 57.07 36.56
CA ALA A 230 12.37 56.14 37.22
C ALA A 230 11.45 56.91 38.23
N PRO A 231 10.88 56.34 39.32
CA PRO A 231 9.73 55.40 39.43
C PRO A 231 8.66 55.81 40.52
N ILE A 232 7.74 54.88 40.89
CA ILE A 232 7.04 54.66 42.21
C ILE A 232 5.55 55.17 42.33
N VAL A 233 4.45 54.34 42.24
CA VAL A 233 3.67 53.51 43.26
C VAL A 233 2.59 54.35 44.04
N PRO A 234 1.44 53.88 44.62
CA PRO A 234 0.35 52.93 44.23
C PRO A 234 -1.12 53.30 44.74
N VAL A 235 -2.09 52.35 44.67
CA VAL A 235 -3.29 52.09 45.56
C VAL A 235 -4.66 52.83 45.38
N ASP A 236 -5.74 52.00 45.28
CA ASP A 236 -7.20 52.07 45.64
C ASP A 236 -8.09 53.31 45.29
N THR A 237 -9.42 53.30 45.03
CA THR A 237 -10.58 52.45 45.40
C THR A 237 -11.82 52.85 44.54
N GLN A 238 -12.78 51.92 44.35
CA GLN A 238 -14.27 52.03 44.19
C GLN A 238 -14.97 53.24 43.51
N ASP A 239 -15.80 52.99 42.47
CA ASP A 239 -17.30 52.98 42.53
C ASP A 239 -17.96 52.97 41.12
N ALA A 240 -19.07 52.24 40.99
CA ALA A 240 -20.00 52.25 39.83
C ALA A 240 -21.15 53.25 40.09
N PRO A 241 -21.85 53.83 39.07
CA PRO A 241 -22.93 53.10 38.36
C PRO A 241 -23.14 53.52 36.87
N THR A 242 -23.97 52.77 36.13
CA THR A 242 -24.45 53.01 34.74
C THR A 242 -25.88 53.59 34.72
N PRO A 243 -26.57 53.89 33.58
CA PRO A 243 -26.24 54.54 32.28
C PRO A 243 -27.22 55.75 32.00
N PRO A 244 -27.33 56.39 30.80
CA PRO A 244 -28.08 55.85 29.63
C PRO A 244 -27.60 56.30 28.21
N LYS A 245 -28.21 55.67 27.19
CA LYS A 245 -28.11 55.90 25.73
C LYS A 245 -28.65 57.28 25.30
N SER A 246 -28.12 57.83 24.20
CA SER A 246 -28.88 58.35 23.03
C SER A 246 -27.90 58.90 21.98
N LEU A 247 -27.93 58.41 20.74
CA LEU A 247 -28.60 58.98 19.54
C LEU A 247 -27.56 59.56 18.56
N ILE A 248 -27.45 58.94 17.39
CA ILE A 248 -27.08 59.63 16.14
C ILE A 248 -28.26 59.43 15.18
N PRO A 249 -28.90 60.50 14.70
CA PRO A 249 -29.84 60.45 13.59
C PRO A 249 -29.21 60.97 12.29
N ALA A 250 -29.87 60.57 11.20
CA ALA A 250 -29.98 61.25 9.90
C ALA A 250 -28.74 61.16 8.98
N SER A 251 -28.86 60.97 7.67
CA SER A 251 -30.00 60.72 6.77
C SER A 251 -29.43 60.69 5.35
N ASP A 252 -29.95 59.78 4.52
CA ASP A 252 -30.45 60.02 3.14
C ASP A 252 -29.47 60.62 2.09
N SER A 253 -29.47 60.27 0.81
CA SER A 253 -30.35 59.44 -0.04
C SER A 253 -29.82 59.55 -1.48
N PHE A 254 -30.08 58.53 -2.32
CA PHE A 254 -30.85 58.58 -3.59
C PHE A 254 -30.56 57.27 -4.38
N ILE A 255 -31.47 56.28 -4.42
CA ILE A 255 -32.70 56.12 -5.26
C ILE A 255 -32.33 55.69 -6.69
N ASN A 256 -32.94 54.68 -7.34
CA ASN A 256 -34.08 53.78 -7.10
C ASN A 256 -33.88 52.56 -8.03
N SER A 257 -34.49 51.38 -7.83
CA SER A 257 -35.91 51.19 -8.16
C SER A 257 -36.40 49.77 -7.85
N LEU A 258 -37.48 49.72 -7.04
CA LEU A 258 -38.69 48.90 -7.15
C LEU A 258 -38.55 47.37 -7.22
N VAL A 259 -39.03 46.66 -6.18
CA VAL A 259 -40.23 45.80 -6.18
C VAL A 259 -40.53 45.36 -4.73
N SER A 260 -41.75 45.63 -4.26
CA SER A 260 -42.49 44.98 -3.16
C SER A 260 -43.86 45.67 -3.13
N ASP A 261 -45.04 45.07 -2.99
CA ASP A 261 -45.49 43.75 -2.55
C ASP A 261 -46.91 43.54 -3.11
N ARG A 262 -47.41 42.29 -3.13
CA ARG A 262 -48.70 41.98 -2.49
C ARG A 262 -49.02 40.49 -2.45
N ASP A 263 -49.31 40.02 -1.24
CA ASP A 263 -49.96 38.74 -0.96
C ASP A 263 -51.49 38.88 -0.83
N LYS A 264 -52.16 37.88 -1.41
CA LYS A 264 -53.49 37.24 -1.22
C LYS A 264 -54.65 37.94 -0.47
N THR A 265 -55.85 37.87 -1.09
CA THR A 265 -57.10 37.32 -0.51
C THR A 265 -58.18 37.14 -1.60
N SER A 266 -59.28 36.46 -1.25
CA SER A 266 -60.05 35.48 -2.02
C SER A 266 -61.44 35.92 -2.55
N THR A 267 -61.98 35.07 -3.44
CA THR A 267 -63.40 34.68 -3.67
C THR A 267 -64.34 35.47 -4.61
N ASN A 268 -64.78 34.76 -5.67
CA ASN A 268 -66.18 34.41 -6.07
C ASN A 268 -66.76 34.96 -7.41
N GLN A 269 -67.29 34.01 -8.23
CA GLN A 269 -68.38 34.08 -9.25
C GLN A 269 -68.18 35.01 -10.49
N GLN A 270 -68.65 34.76 -11.73
CA GLN A 270 -69.42 33.70 -12.42
C GLN A 270 -69.40 33.98 -13.96
N SER A 271 -69.50 32.91 -14.78
CA SER A 271 -70.23 32.75 -16.08
C SER A 271 -69.89 33.52 -17.39
N GLY A 272 -69.85 32.75 -18.50
CA GLY A 272 -70.32 33.10 -19.86
C GLY A 272 -69.29 32.90 -20.99
N LEU A 273 -69.27 31.77 -21.73
CA LEU A 273 -69.82 31.55 -23.11
C LEU A 273 -69.06 32.38 -24.19
N GLN A 274 -68.61 31.92 -25.37
CA GLN A 274 -68.94 30.80 -26.27
C GLN A 274 -68.00 30.86 -27.54
N ILE A 275 -67.58 29.69 -28.10
CA ILE A 275 -67.66 29.28 -29.55
C ILE A 275 -66.82 30.05 -30.62
N GLU A 276 -66.21 29.50 -31.69
CA GLU A 276 -66.07 28.18 -32.36
C GLU A 276 -64.92 28.30 -33.41
N GLU A 277 -64.35 27.15 -33.82
CA GLU A 277 -63.94 26.71 -35.20
C GLU A 277 -63.13 27.63 -36.14
N GLU A 278 -62.33 27.20 -37.11
CA GLU A 278 -61.80 25.95 -37.67
C GLU A 278 -60.67 26.40 -38.63
N GLY A 279 -59.72 25.54 -39.01
CA GLY A 279 -58.75 25.92 -40.06
C GLY A 279 -57.58 24.97 -40.24
N GLN A 280 -57.72 24.10 -41.22
CA GLN A 280 -56.93 22.92 -41.55
C GLN A 280 -55.81 23.23 -42.59
N PHE A 281 -54.85 22.29 -42.72
CA PHE A 281 -53.87 22.09 -43.81
C PHE A 281 -52.44 22.69 -43.71
N SER A 282 -51.48 21.77 -43.54
CA SER A 282 -50.15 21.75 -44.21
C SER A 282 -50.34 21.23 -45.67
N PRO A 283 -49.37 21.24 -46.64
CA PRO A 283 -47.93 20.96 -46.46
C PRO A 283 -46.89 21.54 -47.48
N ALA A 284 -45.62 21.25 -47.18
CA ALA A 284 -44.50 20.89 -48.09
C ALA A 284 -43.70 21.94 -48.93
N GLN A 285 -42.39 21.99 -48.60
CA GLN A 285 -41.16 21.80 -49.43
C GLN A 285 -40.79 22.76 -50.60
N ILE A 286 -39.47 23.08 -50.69
CA ILE A 286 -38.51 22.82 -51.82
C ILE A 286 -37.46 23.95 -52.08
N LEU A 287 -36.16 23.54 -52.14
CA LEU A 287 -34.93 24.06 -52.84
C LEU A 287 -34.42 25.51 -52.57
N MET A 288 -33.16 25.93 -52.80
CA MET A 288 -31.76 25.41 -52.79
C MET A 288 -30.84 26.58 -53.26
N SER A 289 -29.76 26.90 -52.50
CA SER A 289 -28.36 27.34 -52.86
C SER A 289 -28.06 28.37 -54.00
N PRO A 290 -26.79 28.79 -54.32
CA PRO A 290 -25.44 28.73 -53.68
C PRO A 290 -24.72 30.14 -53.66
N GLU A 291 -23.56 30.37 -53.00
CA GLU A 291 -22.13 30.30 -53.45
C GLU A 291 -21.28 31.03 -52.36
N ALA A 292 -19.95 31.02 -52.22
CA ALA A 292 -18.83 30.07 -52.35
C ALA A 292 -17.54 30.90 -52.10
N SER A 293 -16.61 30.48 -51.20
CA SER A 293 -15.13 30.60 -51.35
C SER A 293 -14.37 30.29 -50.03
N GLY A 294 -13.63 29.18 -49.99
CA GLY A 294 -12.52 28.90 -49.04
C GLY A 294 -11.16 29.35 -49.61
N PRO A 295 -9.99 28.78 -49.24
CA PRO A 295 -9.76 27.62 -48.35
C PRO A 295 -8.54 27.71 -47.38
N GLY A 296 -8.38 26.68 -46.53
CA GLY A 296 -7.12 26.34 -45.84
C GLY A 296 -7.23 25.30 -44.69
N ALA A 297 -7.39 24.01 -45.02
CA ALA A 297 -7.22 22.84 -44.12
C ALA A 297 -5.78 22.27 -44.23
N PRO A 298 -5.26 21.31 -43.41
CA PRO A 298 -5.73 19.90 -43.28
C PRO A 298 -5.52 19.26 -41.86
N TRP A 299 -5.90 18.04 -41.46
CA TRP A 299 -6.79 16.96 -41.91
C TRP A 299 -7.00 16.03 -40.70
N SER A 300 -8.25 15.63 -40.47
CA SER A 300 -8.64 14.31 -39.93
C SER A 300 -8.87 13.37 -41.10
N ASN A 301 -8.75 12.05 -40.91
CA ASN A 301 -9.63 11.07 -41.58
C ASN A 301 -9.59 9.72 -40.85
N VAL A 302 -10.80 9.22 -40.60
CA VAL A 302 -11.21 7.83 -40.41
C VAL A 302 -12.11 7.51 -41.62
N ASP A 303 -12.04 6.29 -42.16
CA ASP A 303 -13.11 5.58 -42.89
C ASP A 303 -12.95 4.09 -42.48
N LEU A 304 -13.89 3.31 -41.91
CA LEU A 304 -15.30 2.93 -42.16
C LEU A 304 -15.55 1.89 -43.28
N GLU A 305 -16.00 0.68 -42.89
CA GLU A 305 -17.20 -0.08 -43.34
C GLU A 305 -17.08 -1.54 -42.82
N SER A 306 -17.95 -2.13 -41.97
CA SER A 306 -19.42 -2.34 -41.96
C SER A 306 -19.91 -3.46 -42.88
N ALA A 307 -20.32 -4.60 -42.30
CA ALA A 307 -21.43 -5.43 -42.79
C ALA A 307 -21.94 -6.38 -41.68
N GLU A 308 -23.22 -6.24 -41.33
CA GLU A 308 -23.99 -7.16 -40.46
C GLU A 308 -24.88 -8.12 -41.28
N VAL A 309 -25.34 -9.17 -40.57
CA VAL A 309 -26.58 -9.96 -40.76
C VAL A 309 -26.51 -11.24 -41.63
N ALA A 310 -26.68 -12.42 -41.00
CA ALA A 310 -27.83 -13.35 -41.18
C ALA A 310 -27.66 -14.70 -40.44
N ARG A 311 -28.82 -15.33 -40.15
CA ARG A 311 -29.08 -16.50 -39.29
C ARG A 311 -28.81 -17.90 -39.92
N SER A 312 -28.82 -18.92 -39.04
CA SER A 312 -29.02 -20.39 -39.23
C SER A 312 -27.83 -21.15 -39.86
N THR A 313 -27.43 -22.37 -39.47
CA THR A 313 -28.17 -23.61 -39.15
C THR A 313 -27.23 -24.66 -38.49
N GLN A 314 -27.82 -25.75 -38.01
CA GLN A 314 -27.26 -26.92 -37.29
C GLN A 314 -26.15 -27.76 -37.98
N ALA A 315 -25.31 -28.35 -37.11
CA ALA A 315 -24.89 -29.76 -36.97
C ALA A 315 -24.07 -30.54 -38.04
N GLU A 316 -23.26 -31.46 -37.45
CA GLU A 316 -22.61 -32.69 -37.97
C GLU A 316 -21.25 -32.61 -38.71
N GLY A 317 -20.26 -33.33 -38.17
CA GLY A 317 -19.09 -33.85 -38.93
C GLY A 317 -19.46 -35.17 -39.63
N PRO A 318 -18.54 -36.12 -39.93
CA PRO A 318 -17.07 -36.13 -40.00
C PRO A 318 -16.56 -36.59 -41.39
N HIS A 319 -15.24 -36.60 -41.66
CA HIS A 319 -14.48 -37.77 -42.17
C HIS A 319 -13.03 -37.47 -42.61
N LEU A 320 -12.17 -38.46 -42.31
CA LEU A 320 -10.74 -38.67 -42.58
C LEU A 320 -10.36 -38.73 -44.08
N ARG A 321 -9.07 -38.46 -44.42
CA ARG A 321 -8.08 -39.51 -44.81
C ARG A 321 -6.66 -38.98 -45.17
N ASN A 322 -5.68 -39.49 -44.42
CA ASN A 322 -4.26 -39.87 -44.67
C ASN A 322 -3.31 -39.14 -45.64
N GLY A 323 -2.05 -38.97 -45.18
CA GLY A 323 -0.87 -39.16 -46.03
C GLY A 323 0.48 -38.58 -45.56
N SER A 324 1.26 -39.38 -44.81
CA SER A 324 2.74 -39.49 -44.75
C SER A 324 3.67 -38.27 -44.51
N ALA A 325 4.43 -38.33 -43.41
CA ALA A 325 5.69 -37.61 -43.17
C ALA A 325 6.85 -38.21 -44.01
N PRO A 326 7.95 -37.45 -44.23
CA PRO A 326 9.09 -37.60 -43.31
C PRO A 326 9.81 -36.27 -42.95
N TYR A 327 10.42 -36.31 -41.77
CA TYR A 327 11.34 -35.38 -41.13
C TYR A 327 11.98 -34.26 -41.97
N GLY A 328 11.65 -33.03 -41.59
CA GLY A 328 12.41 -31.81 -41.89
C GLY A 328 12.43 -30.93 -40.64
N MET A 329 13.63 -30.69 -40.12
CA MET A 329 13.91 -29.74 -39.04
C MET A 329 13.52 -28.34 -39.55
N GLY A 330 12.42 -27.79 -39.01
CA GLY A 330 11.80 -26.58 -39.51
C GLY A 330 10.87 -25.97 -38.45
N LEU A 331 11.17 -24.73 -38.14
CA LEU A 331 10.56 -23.84 -37.16
C LEU A 331 9.07 -23.56 -37.50
N GLU A 332 8.13 -24.00 -36.67
CA GLU A 332 6.77 -23.45 -36.54
C GLU A 332 6.40 -23.55 -35.04
N GLY A 333 6.11 -22.46 -34.34
CA GLY A 333 4.90 -21.68 -34.54
C GLY A 333 3.88 -22.07 -33.48
N ALA A 334 4.26 -21.96 -32.19
CA ALA A 334 3.35 -22.21 -31.09
C ALA A 334 2.40 -21.01 -30.92
N GLN A 335 1.13 -21.23 -31.23
CA GLN A 335 0.02 -20.52 -30.61
C GLN A 335 0.17 -20.64 -29.09
N GLY A 336 0.54 -19.53 -28.45
CA GLY A 336 0.76 -19.43 -27.01
C GLY A 336 -0.02 -18.26 -26.44
N VAL A 337 -0.91 -18.59 -25.50
CA VAL A 337 -1.50 -17.69 -24.52
C VAL A 337 -0.37 -16.98 -23.79
N GLY A 338 -0.30 -15.64 -23.89
CA GLY A 338 0.81 -14.86 -23.34
C GLY A 338 0.69 -14.66 -21.83
N ASP A 339 1.28 -15.59 -21.07
CA ASP A 339 1.97 -15.26 -19.82
C ASP A 339 3.25 -14.49 -20.20
N GLU A 340 3.51 -13.34 -19.59
CA GLU A 340 4.77 -12.63 -19.76
C GLU A 340 5.85 -13.35 -18.94
N ASP A 341 6.56 -14.29 -19.56
CA ASP A 341 7.72 -14.99 -18.98
C ASP A 341 8.84 -13.99 -18.64
N GLY A 342 9.37 -14.07 -17.40
CA GLY A 342 10.54 -13.32 -16.96
C GLY A 342 11.84 -13.74 -17.68
N PRO A 343 12.97 -13.06 -17.43
CA PRO A 343 14.25 -13.41 -18.04
C PRO A 343 14.67 -14.84 -17.64
N VAL A 344 14.90 -15.67 -18.65
CA VAL A 344 15.31 -17.07 -18.50
C VAL A 344 16.83 -17.12 -18.31
N TRP A 345 17.30 -17.44 -17.10
CA TRP A 345 18.73 -17.50 -16.82
C TRP A 345 19.35 -18.77 -17.43
N ALA A 346 20.47 -18.59 -18.12
CA ALA A 346 21.24 -19.68 -18.74
C ALA A 346 22.63 -19.83 -18.13
N TRP A 347 23.22 -18.73 -17.63
CA TRP A 347 24.53 -18.75 -17.00
C TRP A 347 24.67 -17.71 -15.88
N ILE A 348 25.49 -17.98 -14.85
CA ILE A 348 25.92 -16.99 -13.85
C ILE A 348 27.43 -17.06 -13.56
N SER A 349 28.04 -15.90 -13.28
CA SER A 349 29.32 -15.84 -12.56
C SER A 349 29.29 -14.80 -11.44
N GLY A 350 29.67 -15.22 -10.23
CA GLY A 350 29.70 -14.43 -9.00
C GLY A 350 31.08 -13.89 -8.64
N GLY A 351 32.12 -14.12 -9.45
CA GLY A 351 33.52 -13.80 -9.09
C GLY A 351 33.84 -12.32 -8.81
N GLY A 352 32.98 -11.38 -9.24
CA GLY A 352 33.11 -9.95 -8.94
C GLY A 352 32.14 -9.44 -7.86
N CYS A 353 31.31 -10.31 -7.31
CA CYS A 353 30.30 -9.95 -6.32
C CYS A 353 30.82 -10.29 -4.92
N ASN A 354 30.86 -9.28 -4.04
CA ASN A 354 31.11 -9.48 -2.62
C ASN A 354 29.91 -8.93 -1.84
N VAL A 355 29.11 -9.83 -1.29
CA VAL A 355 27.97 -9.46 -0.45
C VAL A 355 28.45 -9.41 1.01
N ASP A 356 28.43 -8.24 1.64
CA ASP A 356 28.71 -8.18 3.08
C ASP A 356 27.53 -8.81 3.84
N ALA A 357 27.79 -9.81 4.69
CA ALA A 357 26.78 -10.47 5.50
C ALA A 357 26.05 -9.51 6.46
N ALA A 358 26.65 -8.36 6.79
CA ALA A 358 26.02 -7.30 7.58
C ALA A 358 25.20 -6.31 6.73
N SER A 359 25.32 -6.35 5.40
CA SER A 359 24.61 -5.45 4.49
C SER A 359 23.22 -5.99 4.15
N GLN A 360 22.17 -5.21 4.44
CA GLN A 360 20.80 -5.54 4.03
C GLN A 360 20.60 -5.19 2.55
N VAL A 361 21.05 -6.10 1.68
CA VAL A 361 20.86 -5.97 0.23
C VAL A 361 19.44 -6.42 -0.12
N SER A 362 18.64 -5.50 -0.66
CA SER A 362 17.19 -5.68 -0.87
C SER A 362 16.81 -6.84 -1.80
N TRP A 363 17.64 -7.17 -2.79
CA TRP A 363 17.41 -8.27 -3.72
C TRP A 363 17.91 -9.64 -3.21
N LEU A 364 18.62 -9.65 -2.06
CA LEU A 364 18.97 -10.84 -1.29
C LEU A 364 18.02 -11.07 -0.11
N SER A 365 16.90 -10.34 -0.07
CA SER A 365 15.83 -10.58 0.91
C SER A 365 15.14 -11.90 0.57
N ALA A 366 15.11 -12.84 1.52
CA ALA A 366 14.39 -14.11 1.42
C ALA A 366 12.89 -13.85 1.21
N THR A 367 12.51 -13.57 -0.03
CA THR A 367 11.15 -13.26 -0.48
C THR A 367 10.85 -14.16 -1.66
N GLY A 368 10.88 -15.47 -1.38
CA GLY A 368 10.43 -16.53 -2.26
C GLY A 368 9.98 -17.72 -1.41
N PRO A 369 8.97 -18.48 -1.86
CA PRO A 369 8.35 -19.52 -1.05
C PRO A 369 9.37 -20.62 -0.75
N LEU A 370 9.75 -20.77 0.53
CA LEU A 370 10.49 -21.93 1.01
C LEU A 370 9.58 -23.16 0.94
N VAL A 371 9.50 -23.79 -0.24
CA VAL A 371 9.17 -25.20 -0.33
C VAL A 371 10.43 -25.95 0.08
N SER A 372 10.58 -26.22 1.38
CA SER A 372 11.26 -27.39 1.99
C SER A 372 11.78 -27.04 3.39
N SER A 373 10.98 -27.30 4.43
CA SER A 373 11.52 -27.72 5.72
C SER A 373 10.85 -29.04 6.10
N LEU A 374 11.53 -30.14 5.78
CA LEU A 374 11.22 -31.44 6.36
C LEU A 374 12.12 -31.65 7.57
N SER A 375 11.44 -31.74 8.71
CA SER A 375 11.89 -32.23 10.00
C SER A 375 12.65 -33.55 9.89
N LEU A 376 13.78 -33.64 10.59
CA LEU A 376 14.39 -34.91 10.98
C LEU A 376 13.42 -35.64 11.92
N THR A 377 12.83 -36.75 11.47
CA THR A 377 12.13 -37.70 12.35
C THR A 377 13.13 -38.63 13.03
N PRO A 378 13.08 -38.85 14.35
CA PRO A 378 13.59 -40.06 14.95
C PRO A 378 12.58 -41.19 14.73
N VAL A 379 13.07 -42.30 14.20
CA VAL A 379 12.36 -43.58 14.15
C VAL A 379 12.00 -44.01 15.57
N GLN A 380 10.72 -44.27 15.87
CA GLN A 380 10.26 -45.56 16.39
C GLN A 380 8.73 -45.65 16.50
N SER A 381 8.23 -46.72 15.88
CA SER A 381 6.90 -47.31 15.97
C SER A 381 6.53 -47.75 17.41
N SER A 382 5.31 -47.47 17.86
CA SER A 382 4.36 -48.50 18.35
C SER A 382 3.09 -47.90 19.00
N VAL A 383 1.95 -48.41 18.51
CA VAL A 383 0.74 -48.85 19.26
C VAL A 383 0.02 -47.82 20.15
N TRP A 384 -1.18 -47.46 19.69
CA TRP A 384 -2.26 -46.89 20.51
C TRP A 384 -2.68 -47.84 21.64
N SER A 385 -2.72 -47.33 22.87
CA SER A 385 -3.66 -47.77 23.92
C SER A 385 -3.83 -46.69 24.99
N ASP A 386 -5.06 -46.58 25.47
CA ASP A 386 -5.54 -45.76 26.60
C ASP A 386 -4.65 -45.85 27.85
N GLN A 387 -4.39 -44.72 28.51
CA GLN A 387 -4.83 -44.48 29.91
C GLN A 387 -4.40 -43.12 30.48
N GLN A 388 -5.31 -42.55 31.26
CA GLN A 388 -5.11 -41.44 32.20
C GLN A 388 -4.03 -41.76 33.25
N HIS A 389 -3.09 -40.86 33.53
CA HIS A 389 -2.84 -40.35 34.89
C HIS A 389 -1.88 -39.15 34.93
N ARG A 390 -2.03 -38.42 36.04
CA ARG A 390 -1.45 -37.15 36.50
C ARG A 390 -0.15 -37.35 37.32
N GLU A 391 0.65 -36.26 37.44
CA GLU A 391 1.76 -35.97 38.40
C GLU A 391 3.13 -36.65 38.13
N GLU A 392 4.34 -36.13 38.40
CA GLU A 392 4.88 -34.88 39.00
C GLU A 392 6.42 -34.81 38.67
N ILE A 393 7.07 -33.71 39.05
CA ILE A 393 8.40 -33.19 38.65
C ILE A 393 9.62 -33.96 39.22
N SER A 394 10.73 -34.05 38.47
CA SER A 394 12.10 -34.00 39.04
C SER A 394 13.18 -33.52 38.05
N LYS A 395 14.17 -32.77 38.57
CA LYS A 395 15.11 -31.86 37.90
C LYS A 395 16.42 -32.52 37.45
N LYS A 396 17.07 -31.99 36.39
CA LYS A 396 18.48 -31.51 36.39
C LYS A 396 18.81 -30.70 35.12
N PRO A 397 19.79 -29.77 35.16
CA PRO A 397 19.90 -28.65 34.23
C PRO A 397 20.83 -28.95 33.05
N LEU A 398 20.34 -28.73 31.82
CA LEU A 398 21.16 -28.64 30.62
C LEU A 398 20.45 -27.70 29.62
N GLU A 399 21.16 -26.62 29.28
CA GLU A 399 21.01 -25.70 28.13
C GLU A 399 19.61 -25.18 27.74
N ARG A 400 19.48 -23.84 27.74
CA ARG A 400 18.22 -23.11 27.50
C ARG A 400 17.56 -23.54 26.19
N SER A 401 16.41 -24.19 26.37
CA SER A 401 15.62 -24.86 25.35
C SER A 401 14.82 -23.85 24.54
N ASN A 402 14.89 -23.92 23.20
CA ASN A 402 13.91 -23.27 22.33
C ASN A 402 12.52 -23.82 22.69
N SER A 403 11.69 -23.01 23.35
CA SER A 403 10.33 -23.38 23.69
C SER A 403 9.46 -23.25 22.43
N ILE A 404 8.81 -24.35 22.02
CA ILE A 404 7.84 -24.38 20.94
C ILE A 404 6.45 -24.48 21.56
N TRP A 405 5.64 -23.47 21.33
CA TRP A 405 4.23 -23.46 21.70
C TRP A 405 3.37 -23.74 20.47
N VAL A 406 2.34 -24.57 20.61
CA VAL A 406 1.44 -24.94 19.50
C VAL A 406 -0.02 -24.84 19.94
N ARG A 407 -0.85 -24.13 19.16
CA ARG A 407 -2.31 -24.14 19.28
C ARG A 407 -2.95 -24.77 18.06
N LYS A 408 -3.71 -25.85 18.26
CA LYS A 408 -4.43 -26.57 17.21
C LYS A 408 -5.93 -26.29 17.26
N GLY A 409 -6.62 -26.44 16.14
CA GLY A 409 -8.09 -26.42 16.08
C GLY A 409 -8.61 -26.83 14.70
N THR A 410 -9.90 -26.65 14.49
CA THR A 410 -10.60 -26.98 13.24
C THR A 410 -11.32 -25.75 12.72
N LEU A 411 -11.22 -25.53 11.40
CA LEU A 411 -11.87 -24.47 10.67
C LEU A 411 -12.40 -25.03 9.34
N CYS A 412 -13.19 -24.24 8.61
CA CYS A 412 -13.56 -24.53 7.24
C CYS A 412 -12.83 -23.54 6.31
N TRP A 413 -12.23 -24.03 5.24
CA TRP A 413 -11.56 -23.20 4.23
C TRP A 413 -12.44 -23.09 2.98
N TRP A 414 -12.63 -21.86 2.51
CA TRP A 414 -13.12 -21.62 1.16
C TRP A 414 -12.02 -21.89 0.14
N ARG A 415 -11.97 -23.11 -0.40
CA ARG A 415 -10.83 -23.58 -1.20
C ARG A 415 -10.57 -22.69 -2.42
N ASP A 416 -9.29 -22.49 -2.72
CA ASP A 416 -8.83 -21.58 -3.77
C ASP A 416 -8.99 -22.17 -5.19
N TRP A 417 -9.32 -23.46 -5.32
CA TRP A 417 -9.50 -24.13 -6.63
C TRP A 417 -10.95 -24.48 -6.94
N LYS A 418 -11.26 -24.51 -8.24
CA LYS A 418 -12.60 -24.88 -8.74
C LYS A 418 -12.91 -26.37 -8.51
N PRO A 419 -14.19 -26.71 -8.27
CA PRO A 419 -15.30 -25.80 -7.99
C PRO A 419 -15.18 -25.20 -6.58
N HIS A 420 -15.33 -23.89 -6.41
CA HIS A 420 -15.18 -23.28 -5.08
C HIS A 420 -16.24 -23.79 -4.11
N ARG A 421 -15.81 -24.25 -2.92
CA ARG A 421 -16.69 -24.72 -1.84
C ARG A 421 -15.95 -24.71 -0.50
N TRP A 422 -16.71 -24.73 0.58
CA TRP A 422 -16.19 -24.94 1.93
C TRP A 422 -15.66 -26.36 2.11
N VAL A 423 -14.51 -26.48 2.75
CA VAL A 423 -13.85 -27.75 3.08
C VAL A 423 -13.35 -27.69 4.52
N ASP A 424 -13.64 -28.72 5.31
CA ASP A 424 -13.12 -28.81 6.67
C ASP A 424 -11.60 -29.01 6.66
N VAL A 425 -10.92 -28.22 7.48
CA VAL A 425 -9.46 -28.19 7.60
C VAL A 425 -9.05 -28.22 9.06
N ALA A 426 -7.95 -28.91 9.35
CA ALA A 426 -7.28 -28.77 10.65
C ALA A 426 -6.29 -27.61 10.55
N VAL A 427 -6.16 -26.83 11.62
CA VAL A 427 -5.23 -25.71 11.68
C VAL A 427 -4.31 -25.80 12.88
N ALA A 428 -3.09 -25.30 12.75
CA ALA A 428 -2.13 -25.21 13.84
C ALA A 428 -1.33 -23.91 13.77
N LEU A 429 -1.28 -23.15 14.85
CA LEU A 429 -0.35 -22.04 15.03
C LEU A 429 0.82 -22.53 15.87
N GLU A 430 2.01 -22.53 15.29
CA GLU A 430 3.26 -22.89 15.96
C GLU A 430 4.06 -21.61 16.20
N GLN A 431 4.53 -21.42 17.43
CA GLN A 431 5.37 -20.31 17.84
C GLN A 431 6.66 -20.85 18.46
N SER A 432 7.79 -20.56 17.84
CA SER A 432 9.12 -20.94 18.33
C SER A 432 9.84 -19.71 18.88
N THR A 433 10.38 -19.83 20.08
CA THR A 433 11.26 -18.79 20.66
C THR A 433 12.70 -19.07 20.25
N LYS A 434 13.31 -18.13 19.54
CA LYS A 434 14.73 -18.14 19.15
C LYS A 434 15.63 -17.85 20.35
N SER A 435 16.91 -18.16 20.21
CA SER A 435 17.95 -17.92 21.22
C SER A 435 18.17 -16.44 21.55
N ASP A 436 17.83 -15.53 20.64
CA ASP A 436 17.84 -14.07 20.80
C ASP A 436 16.59 -13.53 21.54
N GLY A 437 15.63 -14.40 21.88
CA GLY A 437 14.34 -14.04 22.46
C GLY A 437 13.28 -13.61 21.44
N GLY A 438 13.62 -13.54 20.15
CA GLY A 438 12.69 -13.33 19.06
C GLY A 438 11.73 -14.51 18.90
N LYS A 439 10.49 -14.25 18.48
CA LYS A 439 9.49 -15.30 18.26
C LYS A 439 9.15 -15.39 16.78
N ASP A 440 9.37 -16.56 16.22
CA ASP A 440 8.88 -16.91 14.89
C ASP A 440 7.57 -17.66 15.02
N SER A 441 6.64 -17.42 14.12
CA SER A 441 5.34 -18.08 14.15
C SER A 441 4.86 -18.45 12.76
N ILE A 442 4.35 -19.67 12.64
CA ILE A 442 3.84 -20.25 11.39
C ILE A 442 2.44 -20.75 11.64
N PHE A 443 1.52 -20.38 10.75
CA PHE A 443 0.15 -20.87 10.75
C PHE A 443 -0.06 -21.90 9.65
N PHE A 444 -0.34 -23.14 10.04
CA PHE A 444 -0.57 -24.28 9.17
C PHE A 444 -2.06 -24.50 8.95
N VAL A 445 -2.44 -24.79 7.71
CA VAL A 445 -3.77 -25.24 7.30
C VAL A 445 -3.63 -26.58 6.60
N TYR A 446 -4.05 -27.65 7.27
CA TYR A 446 -4.01 -29.03 6.77
C TYR A 446 -5.32 -29.37 6.06
N TYR A 447 -5.22 -29.86 4.83
CA TYR A 447 -6.35 -30.22 3.99
C TYR A 447 -6.09 -31.52 3.23
N THR A 448 -7.15 -32.15 2.72
CA THR A 448 -7.04 -33.36 1.90
C THR A 448 -7.44 -33.06 0.46
N ARG A 449 -6.60 -33.44 -0.51
CA ARG A 449 -6.87 -33.26 -1.94
C ARG A 449 -6.51 -34.55 -2.69
N TYR A 450 -7.48 -35.17 -3.36
CA TYR A 450 -7.33 -36.49 -4.01
C TYR A 450 -6.80 -37.57 -3.05
N ASP A 451 -7.37 -37.63 -1.84
CA ASP A 451 -6.95 -38.53 -0.74
C ASP A 451 -5.52 -38.35 -0.23
N GLU A 452 -4.77 -37.36 -0.73
CA GLU A 452 -3.49 -36.95 -0.19
C GLU A 452 -3.65 -35.86 0.87
N LYS A 453 -3.00 -36.04 2.02
CA LYS A 453 -2.89 -34.99 3.05
C LYS A 453 -1.87 -33.95 2.59
N LYS A 454 -2.31 -32.70 2.46
CA LYS A 454 -1.50 -31.55 2.10
C LYS A 454 -1.60 -30.48 3.18
N TYR A 455 -0.70 -29.51 3.15
CA TYR A 455 -0.75 -28.36 4.04
C TYR A 455 -0.39 -27.08 3.29
N LEU A 456 -0.98 -25.99 3.75
CA LEU A 456 -0.55 -24.63 3.47
C LEU A 456 0.13 -24.10 4.74
N HIS A 457 1.24 -23.38 4.61
CA HIS A 457 1.85 -22.67 5.72
C HIS A 457 1.84 -21.18 5.41
N ILE A 458 1.63 -20.36 6.44
CA ILE A 458 1.67 -18.89 6.36
C ILE A 458 2.59 -18.42 7.47
N PHE A 459 3.65 -17.70 7.11
CA PHE A 459 4.48 -17.04 8.11
C PHE A 459 3.71 -15.83 8.68
N ILE A 460 3.62 -15.74 10.00
CA ILE A 460 2.83 -14.69 10.67
C ILE A 460 3.41 -13.28 10.43
N ASN A 461 4.71 -13.17 10.17
CA ASN A 461 5.37 -11.93 9.76
C ASN A 461 5.01 -11.48 8.31
N GLU A 462 4.44 -12.34 7.48
CA GLU A 462 3.96 -12.03 6.12
C GLU A 462 2.47 -11.65 6.09
N VAL A 463 1.74 -11.88 7.18
CA VAL A 463 0.31 -11.53 7.26
C VAL A 463 0.17 -10.00 7.25
N THR A 464 -0.50 -9.45 6.25
CA THR A 464 -0.67 -8.01 6.05
C THR A 464 -2.00 -7.51 6.60
N ALA A 465 -3.03 -8.34 6.67
CA ALA A 465 -4.28 -8.00 7.36
C ALA A 465 -5.07 -9.24 7.77
N LEU A 466 -5.85 -9.11 8.82
CA LEU A 466 -6.86 -10.08 9.25
C LEU A 466 -8.20 -9.35 9.27
N VAL A 467 -9.11 -9.74 8.37
CA VAL A 467 -10.37 -9.00 8.16
C VAL A 467 -11.57 -9.91 8.40
N PRO A 468 -12.50 -9.58 9.30
CA PRO A 468 -13.75 -10.32 9.45
C PRO A 468 -14.61 -10.28 8.16
N VAL A 469 -15.02 -11.45 7.67
CA VAL A 469 -15.81 -11.58 6.44
C VAL A 469 -17.11 -12.31 6.76
N LEU A 470 -18.22 -11.82 6.20
CA LEU A 470 -19.47 -12.55 6.23
C LEU A 470 -19.67 -13.13 4.84
N ARG A 471 -19.61 -14.46 4.73
CA ARG A 471 -19.82 -15.19 3.48
C ARG A 471 -20.72 -16.37 3.77
N ASP A 472 -21.82 -16.48 3.03
CA ASP A 472 -22.80 -17.57 3.16
C ASP A 472 -23.27 -17.83 4.61
N SER A 473 -23.42 -16.77 5.42
CA SER A 473 -23.78 -16.86 6.85
C SER A 473 -22.78 -17.62 7.73
N HIS A 474 -21.55 -17.83 7.28
CA HIS A 474 -20.47 -18.42 8.08
C HIS A 474 -19.74 -17.34 8.90
N TYR A 475 -19.27 -17.72 10.10
CA TYR A 475 -18.38 -16.90 10.93
C TYR A 475 -16.97 -16.92 10.35
N ALA A 476 -16.73 -16.13 9.32
CA ALA A 476 -15.50 -16.17 8.53
C ALA A 476 -14.58 -14.96 8.74
N PHE A 477 -13.31 -15.16 8.41
CA PHE A 477 -12.33 -14.10 8.30
C PHE A 477 -11.36 -14.39 7.14
N ALA A 478 -10.83 -13.32 6.58
CA ALA A 478 -9.85 -13.33 5.51
C ALA A 478 -8.46 -13.07 6.08
N VAL A 479 -7.49 -13.90 5.67
CA VAL A 479 -6.07 -13.72 5.95
C VAL A 479 -5.39 -13.22 4.68
N TYR A 480 -4.86 -12.00 4.75
CA TYR A 480 -4.10 -11.36 3.68
C TYR A 480 -2.60 -11.53 3.91
N THR A 481 -1.88 -11.76 2.83
CA THR A 481 -0.41 -11.66 2.74
C THR A 481 -0.08 -10.79 1.53
N GLY A 482 1.18 -10.37 1.37
CA GLY A 482 1.61 -9.59 0.19
C GLY A 482 1.17 -10.24 -1.14
N PRO A 483 1.57 -11.50 -1.42
CA PRO A 483 1.17 -12.20 -2.64
C PRO A 483 -0.36 -12.32 -2.79
N ARG A 484 -1.10 -12.63 -1.73
CA ARG A 484 -2.56 -12.78 -1.78
C ARG A 484 -3.30 -11.46 -1.98
N THR A 485 -2.72 -10.36 -1.51
CA THR A 485 -3.23 -9.00 -1.74
C THR A 485 -3.06 -8.62 -3.21
N ARG A 486 -1.89 -8.88 -3.79
CA ARG A 486 -1.62 -8.64 -5.20
C ARG A 486 -2.50 -9.49 -6.13
N LEU A 487 -2.71 -10.76 -5.76
CA LEU A 487 -3.57 -11.70 -6.51
C LEU A 487 -5.07 -11.54 -6.23
N ARG A 488 -5.50 -10.56 -5.40
CA ARG A 488 -6.90 -10.32 -5.03
C ARG A 488 -7.62 -11.58 -4.53
N SER A 489 -6.91 -12.45 -3.82
CA SER A 489 -7.36 -13.78 -3.39
C SER A 489 -6.89 -14.11 -1.96
N PRO A 490 -7.49 -13.46 -0.94
CA PRO A 490 -7.18 -13.76 0.45
C PRO A 490 -7.57 -15.20 0.81
N LEU A 491 -6.87 -15.76 1.80
CA LEU A 491 -7.27 -17.04 2.37
C LEU A 491 -8.50 -16.83 3.27
N VAL A 492 -9.64 -17.40 2.92
CA VAL A 492 -10.88 -17.25 3.69
C VAL A 492 -11.15 -18.49 4.54
N LEU A 493 -11.17 -18.30 5.85
CA LEU A 493 -11.41 -19.35 6.84
C LEU A 493 -12.69 -19.04 7.62
N ALA A 494 -13.44 -20.08 7.98
CA ALA A 494 -14.65 -19.98 8.78
C ALA A 494 -14.55 -20.85 10.03
N ALA A 495 -15.03 -20.34 11.15
CA ALA A 495 -15.20 -21.10 12.37
C ALA A 495 -16.66 -21.59 12.48
N GLN A 496 -16.88 -22.61 13.32
CA GLN A 496 -18.21 -23.13 13.61
C GLN A 496 -19.04 -22.16 14.45
N THR A 497 -18.39 -21.39 15.32
CA THR A 497 -19.06 -20.41 16.20
C THR A 497 -18.41 -19.03 16.10
N GLU A 498 -19.18 -17.99 16.42
CA GLU A 498 -18.66 -16.61 16.48
C GLU A 498 -17.53 -16.46 17.50
N LYS A 499 -17.65 -17.17 18.64
CA LYS A 499 -16.66 -17.14 19.70
C LYS A 499 -15.33 -17.70 19.20
N ASP A 500 -15.35 -18.85 18.55
CA ASP A 500 -14.15 -19.48 18.03
C ASP A 500 -13.49 -18.62 16.95
N MET A 501 -14.29 -17.97 16.08
CA MET A 501 -13.79 -17.02 15.09
C MET A 501 -13.03 -15.87 15.77
N LYS A 502 -13.63 -15.25 16.80
CA LYS A 502 -12.99 -14.17 17.56
C LYS A 502 -11.73 -14.64 18.28
N ASP A 503 -11.76 -15.82 18.90
CA ASP A 503 -10.63 -16.37 19.63
C ASP A 503 -9.44 -16.69 18.71
N TRP A 504 -9.69 -17.07 17.45
CA TRP A 504 -8.67 -17.23 16.42
C TRP A 504 -8.16 -15.89 15.88
N LEU A 505 -9.06 -14.95 15.57
CA LEU A 505 -8.70 -13.60 15.10
C LEU A 505 -7.83 -12.85 16.12
N ASN A 506 -8.25 -12.84 17.38
CA ASN A 506 -7.51 -12.19 18.47
C ASN A 506 -6.13 -12.83 18.63
N LEU A 507 -6.06 -14.16 18.64
CA LEU A 507 -4.78 -14.87 18.73
C LEU A 507 -3.85 -14.50 17.57
N LEU A 508 -4.31 -14.66 16.33
CA LEU A 508 -3.49 -14.39 15.16
C LEU A 508 -3.06 -12.92 15.12
N SER A 509 -3.95 -12.00 15.47
CA SER A 509 -3.65 -10.57 15.58
C SER A 509 -2.58 -10.30 16.64
N ASP A 510 -2.69 -10.90 17.83
CA ASP A 510 -1.72 -10.73 18.91
C ASP A 510 -0.34 -11.24 18.49
N VAL A 511 -0.26 -12.41 17.83
CA VAL A 511 1.01 -12.95 17.34
C VAL A 511 1.57 -12.09 16.18
N CYS A 512 0.72 -11.58 15.28
CA CYS A 512 1.15 -10.64 14.23
C CYS A 512 1.79 -9.37 14.82
N CYS A 513 1.21 -8.86 15.92
CA CYS A 513 1.73 -7.69 16.62
C CYS A 513 3.04 -8.01 17.36
N GLU A 514 3.09 -9.15 18.06
CA GLU A 514 4.28 -9.59 18.79
C GLU A 514 5.48 -9.80 17.85
N CYS A 515 5.30 -10.48 16.71
CA CYS A 515 6.36 -10.69 15.72
C CYS A 515 6.90 -9.38 15.11
N ARG A 516 6.15 -8.29 15.19
CA ARG A 516 6.54 -6.94 14.69
C ARG A 516 6.98 -6.00 15.81
N GLY A 517 7.03 -6.45 17.06
CA GLY A 517 7.34 -5.60 18.20
C GLY A 517 6.28 -4.54 18.52
N ILE A 518 5.06 -4.70 17.99
CA ILE A 518 3.96 -3.74 18.17
C ILE A 518 3.24 -4.05 19.48
N ALA A 519 3.78 -3.58 20.60
CA ALA A 519 3.18 -3.75 21.94
C ALA A 519 2.40 -2.51 22.42
N THR A 520 2.54 -1.39 21.73
CA THR A 520 2.03 -0.07 22.15
C THR A 520 0.71 0.29 21.45
N PRO A 521 -0.07 1.24 22.01
CA PRO A 521 -1.14 1.90 21.27
C PRO A 521 -0.61 2.44 19.93
N PRO A 522 -1.51 2.70 18.96
CA PRO A 522 -1.10 3.21 17.66
C PRO A 522 -0.26 4.47 17.77
N SER A 523 0.74 4.61 16.91
CA SER A 523 1.58 5.81 16.93
C SER A 523 0.79 7.06 16.56
N ARG A 524 1.33 8.23 16.93
CA ARG A 524 0.73 9.53 16.58
C ARG A 524 0.70 9.80 15.07
N GLN A 525 1.48 9.04 14.30
CA GLN A 525 1.62 9.21 12.86
C GLN A 525 0.89 8.11 12.06
N ALA A 526 0.19 7.21 12.76
CA ALA A 526 -0.48 6.08 12.14
C ALA A 526 -1.54 6.49 11.11
N LEU A 527 -1.66 5.68 10.05
CA LEU A 527 -2.73 5.80 9.05
C LEU A 527 -3.95 5.07 9.58
N TRP A 528 -5.12 5.68 9.45
CA TRP A 528 -6.39 5.12 9.92
C TRP A 528 -7.33 4.87 8.75
N SER A 529 -8.07 3.78 8.79
CA SER A 529 -8.94 3.39 7.69
C SER A 529 -10.13 2.58 8.20
N THR A 530 -11.28 2.68 7.52
CA THR A 530 -12.49 1.94 7.90
C THR A 530 -13.04 1.13 6.73
N THR A 531 -13.66 0.00 7.04
CA THR A 531 -14.38 -0.82 6.06
C THR A 531 -15.83 -0.36 5.89
N SER A 532 -16.48 -0.79 4.81
CA SER A 532 -17.93 -0.62 4.55
C SER A 532 -18.86 -1.25 5.60
N LYS A 533 -18.28 -2.10 6.47
CA LYS A 533 -18.96 -2.68 7.62
C LYS A 533 -18.75 -1.90 8.90
N GLY A 534 -17.86 -0.91 8.89
CA GLY A 534 -17.48 -0.09 10.03
C GLY A 534 -16.34 -0.63 10.89
N ASP A 535 -15.61 -1.65 10.41
CA ASP A 535 -14.40 -2.13 11.09
C ASP A 535 -13.29 -1.08 10.99
N ILE A 536 -12.55 -0.86 12.07
CA ILE A 536 -11.50 0.16 12.15
C ILE A 536 -10.15 -0.51 12.06
N PHE A 537 -9.28 -0.02 11.17
CA PHE A 537 -7.93 -0.51 11.00
C PHE A 537 -6.91 0.62 11.07
N VAL A 538 -5.71 0.25 11.50
CA VAL A 538 -4.57 1.15 11.66
C VAL A 538 -3.30 0.55 11.07
N HIS A 539 -2.51 1.37 10.40
CA HIS A 539 -1.20 1.02 9.87
C HIS A 539 -0.13 1.94 10.48
N GLU A 540 0.97 1.35 10.93
CA GLU A 540 2.14 2.09 11.43
C GLU A 540 3.08 2.41 10.25
N PRO A 541 3.22 3.70 9.86
CA PRO A 541 4.07 4.06 8.73
C PRO A 541 5.55 3.82 9.04
N SER A 542 6.28 3.31 8.05
CA SER A 542 7.75 3.26 8.08
C SER A 542 8.36 4.57 7.56
N PHE A 543 9.63 4.82 7.87
CA PHE A 543 10.40 5.94 7.29
C PHE A 543 10.54 5.87 5.76
N SER A 544 10.31 4.69 5.19
CA SER A 544 10.38 4.43 3.76
C SER A 544 9.04 4.65 3.03
N LEU A 545 7.91 4.73 3.75
CA LEU A 545 6.58 4.79 3.11
C LEU A 545 6.42 5.96 2.14
N GLU A 546 6.93 7.14 2.50
CA GLU A 546 6.88 8.34 1.64
C GLU A 546 8.26 8.65 1.01
N ALA A 547 9.22 7.72 1.06
CA ALA A 547 10.57 7.93 0.53
C ALA A 547 10.59 7.77 -1.00
N PRO A 548 11.11 8.75 -1.78
CA PRO A 548 11.09 8.68 -3.25
C PRO A 548 11.92 7.55 -3.86
N ALA A 549 12.97 7.10 -3.16
CA ALA A 549 13.91 6.11 -3.67
C ALA A 549 13.56 4.66 -3.29
N HIS A 550 12.74 4.46 -2.25
CA HIS A 550 12.43 3.14 -1.67
C HIS A 550 11.03 3.14 -1.06
N THR A 551 9.99 3.42 -1.86
CA THR A 551 8.61 3.41 -1.36
C THR A 551 8.20 1.99 -0.98
N LEU A 552 7.71 1.80 0.25
CA LEU A 552 7.11 0.53 0.67
C LEU A 552 5.85 0.27 -0.17
N SER A 553 5.75 -0.89 -0.82
CA SER A 553 4.56 -1.20 -1.60
C SER A 553 3.34 -1.44 -0.71
N CYS A 554 2.19 -0.97 -1.18
CA CYS A 554 0.93 -1.00 -0.45
C CYS A 554 0.43 -2.42 -0.16
N ASP A 555 0.86 -3.42 -0.93
CA ASP A 555 0.53 -4.84 -0.70
C ASP A 555 1.24 -5.42 0.52
N LEU A 556 2.35 -4.81 0.98
CA LEU A 556 3.11 -5.19 2.17
C LEU A 556 2.68 -4.45 3.45
N MET A 557 1.74 -3.50 3.35
CA MET A 557 1.28 -2.73 4.51
C MET A 557 0.53 -3.61 5.50
N PHE A 558 0.97 -3.60 6.76
CA PHE A 558 0.28 -4.28 7.84
C PHE A 558 -0.85 -3.43 8.42
N TRP A 559 -2.10 -3.90 8.29
CA TRP A 559 -3.31 -3.30 8.83
C TRP A 559 -3.77 -4.08 10.07
N ARG A 560 -3.71 -3.44 11.23
CA ARG A 560 -4.15 -3.99 12.51
C ARG A 560 -5.55 -3.49 12.84
N GLN A 561 -6.44 -4.38 13.28
CA GLN A 561 -7.78 -3.98 13.70
C GLN A 561 -7.75 -3.28 15.08
N VAL A 562 -8.50 -2.19 15.21
CA VAL A 562 -8.74 -1.49 16.49
C VAL A 562 -10.18 -1.76 16.91
N PRO A 563 -10.45 -2.20 18.16
CA PRO A 563 -11.81 -2.42 18.63
C PRO A 563 -12.68 -1.17 18.53
N GLY A 564 -13.88 -1.31 17.97
CA GLY A 564 -14.85 -0.23 17.81
C GLY A 564 -15.59 -0.34 16.49
N HIS A 565 -16.47 0.63 16.23
CA HIS A 565 -17.23 0.70 14.99
C HIS A 565 -17.41 2.14 14.52
N LEU A 566 -16.93 2.47 13.32
CA LEU A 566 -16.98 3.81 12.76
C LEU A 566 -17.25 3.77 11.26
N ARG A 567 -18.07 4.68 10.76
CA ARG A 567 -18.27 4.90 9.33
C ARG A 567 -17.07 5.60 8.69
N CYS A 568 -16.54 6.62 9.36
CA CYS A 568 -15.33 7.34 8.93
C CYS A 568 -14.45 7.70 10.11
N VAL A 569 -13.17 7.93 9.82
CA VAL A 569 -12.12 8.23 10.80
C VAL A 569 -11.19 9.29 10.24
N GLU A 570 -10.82 10.25 11.08
CA GLU A 570 -9.87 11.33 10.77
C GLU A 570 -8.82 11.42 11.86
N SER A 571 -7.58 11.70 11.48
CA SER A 571 -6.44 11.71 12.38
C SER A 571 -5.54 12.92 12.12
N ASN A 572 -4.76 13.32 13.13
CA ASN A 572 -3.73 14.34 12.97
C ASN A 572 -2.37 13.88 13.50
N SER A 573 -1.31 14.60 13.12
CA SER A 573 0.08 14.22 13.46
C SER A 573 0.43 14.40 14.94
N LEU A 574 -0.47 14.97 15.75
CA LEU A 574 -0.32 15.08 17.20
C LEU A 574 -0.94 13.89 17.94
N GLY A 575 -1.53 12.92 17.21
CA GLY A 575 -2.15 11.71 17.76
C GLY A 575 -3.61 11.87 18.13
N LEU A 576 -4.27 12.96 17.74
CA LEU A 576 -5.72 13.09 17.86
C LEU A 576 -6.39 12.27 16.77
N VAL A 577 -7.37 11.48 17.14
CA VAL A 577 -8.16 10.67 16.21
C VAL A 577 -9.63 10.81 16.58
N TRP A 578 -10.43 11.21 15.60
CA TRP A 578 -11.88 11.29 15.71
C TRP A 578 -12.53 10.38 14.69
N GLY A 579 -13.75 9.96 14.98
CA GLY A 579 -14.56 9.21 14.04
C GLY A 579 -16.03 9.54 14.17
N ILE A 580 -16.79 9.13 13.16
CA ILE A 580 -18.25 9.27 13.13
C ILE A 580 -18.85 7.87 12.96
N GLY A 581 -19.84 7.53 13.79
CA GLY A 581 -20.67 6.34 13.61
C GLY A 581 -21.58 6.43 12.37
N TRP A 582 -22.32 5.36 12.08
CA TRP A 582 -23.38 5.36 11.08
C TRP A 582 -24.59 6.20 11.49
N ASP A 583 -24.83 6.34 12.80
CA ASP A 583 -25.87 7.20 13.34
C ASP A 583 -25.49 8.68 13.45
N GLY A 584 -24.27 9.04 13.04
CA GLY A 584 -23.73 10.39 13.12
C GLY A 584 -23.08 10.74 14.46
N THR A 585 -23.05 9.82 15.44
CA THR A 585 -22.40 10.08 16.73
C THR A 585 -20.89 10.28 16.55
N ALA A 586 -20.36 11.37 17.11
CA ALA A 586 -18.94 11.66 17.12
C ALA A 586 -18.23 10.89 18.24
N TRP A 587 -17.08 10.30 17.92
CA TRP A 587 -16.24 9.54 18.85
C TRP A 587 -14.81 10.05 18.80
N VAL A 588 -14.13 10.07 19.95
CA VAL A 588 -12.72 10.43 20.05
C VAL A 588 -11.92 9.26 20.63
N TYR A 589 -10.74 9.02 20.07
CA TYR A 589 -9.84 7.97 20.51
C TYR A 589 -9.15 8.37 21.82
N SER A 590 -9.23 7.52 22.84
CA SER A 590 -8.71 7.81 24.19
C SER A 590 -7.33 7.23 24.48
N GLY A 591 -6.67 6.56 23.52
CA GLY A 591 -5.26 6.15 23.63
C GLY A 591 -4.93 5.25 24.82
N GLY A 592 -5.55 4.07 24.91
CA GLY A 592 -5.32 3.12 26.00
C GLY A 592 -3.83 2.75 26.16
N SER A 593 -3.24 3.09 27.30
CA SER A 593 -1.89 2.66 27.71
C SER A 593 -1.86 1.15 27.96
N GLY A 594 -0.99 0.43 27.26
CA GLY A 594 -0.86 -1.03 27.33
C GLY A 594 0.22 -1.51 28.30
N ARG A 595 -0.24 -2.13 29.41
CA ARG A 595 0.35 -3.17 30.28
C ARG A 595 0.93 -2.79 31.67
N GLN A 596 0.49 -3.61 32.64
CA GLN A 596 0.76 -3.72 34.09
C GLN A 596 0.02 -2.76 35.04
N ALA A 597 -1.30 -2.95 35.16
CA ALA A 597 -2.04 -2.57 36.37
C ALA A 597 -1.99 -3.72 37.39
N ASN A 598 -0.99 -3.72 38.27
CA ASN A 598 -1.22 -4.24 39.60
C ASN A 598 -2.15 -3.25 40.30
N SER A 599 -3.34 -3.72 40.69
CA SER A 599 -4.42 -3.02 41.39
C SER A 599 -5.38 -2.11 40.56
N ALA A 600 -6.63 -2.57 40.49
CA ALA A 600 -7.90 -1.82 40.49
C ALA A 600 -8.28 -0.82 39.37
N ASP A 601 -7.49 -0.57 38.32
CA ASP A 601 -7.96 0.27 37.20
C ASP A 601 -7.62 -0.36 35.84
N ALA A 602 -8.58 -1.12 35.29
CA ALA A 602 -8.49 -1.69 33.96
C ALA A 602 -8.67 -0.57 32.92
N GLY A 603 -7.68 -0.39 32.04
CA GLY A 603 -7.66 0.66 31.01
C GLY A 603 -9.02 0.88 30.34
N HIS A 604 -9.47 2.14 30.33
CA HIS A 604 -10.85 2.53 30.06
C HIS A 604 -11.36 2.09 28.67
N ALA A 605 -11.95 0.89 28.61
CA ALA A 605 -12.76 0.46 27.48
C ALA A 605 -14.17 1.04 27.66
N TYR A 606 -14.53 2.00 26.82
CA TYR A 606 -15.84 2.63 26.82
C TYR A 606 -16.85 1.77 26.05
N GLN A 607 -18.12 1.86 26.44
CA GLN A 607 -19.20 1.27 25.68
C GLN A 607 -19.48 2.14 24.45
N GLN A 608 -19.28 1.58 23.27
CA GLN A 608 -19.61 2.21 22.00
C GLN A 608 -20.90 1.62 21.46
N THR A 609 -21.83 2.48 21.04
CA THR A 609 -23.07 2.06 20.38
C THR A 609 -23.19 2.76 19.04
N ASP A 610 -23.65 2.04 18.03
CA ASP A 610 -23.92 2.61 16.71
C ASP A 610 -25.21 2.02 16.15
N VAL A 611 -25.91 2.80 15.33
CA VAL A 611 -27.19 2.45 14.73
C VAL A 611 -27.09 2.62 13.22
N ARG A 612 -27.45 1.57 12.48
CA ARG A 612 -27.46 1.57 11.02
C ARG A 612 -28.88 1.33 10.52
N SER A 613 -29.25 2.03 9.45
CA SER A 613 -30.48 1.75 8.71
C SER A 613 -30.17 0.77 7.58
N VAL A 614 -30.95 -0.31 7.51
CA VAL A 614 -30.92 -1.29 6.42
C VAL A 614 -32.12 -1.03 5.52
N HIS A 615 -31.88 -1.05 4.21
CA HIS A 615 -32.89 -0.71 3.21
C HIS A 615 -33.24 -1.90 2.33
N VAL A 616 -34.53 -2.04 2.01
CA VAL A 616 -35.06 -3.00 1.06
C VAL A 616 -36.02 -2.26 0.13
N TYR A 617 -36.00 -2.59 -1.16
CA TYR A 617 -36.81 -1.92 -2.17
C TYR A 617 -37.92 -2.84 -2.66
N GLU A 618 -39.15 -2.36 -2.58
CA GLU A 618 -40.32 -2.98 -3.20
C GLU A 618 -40.52 -2.35 -4.57
N ASN A 619 -40.49 -3.15 -5.63
CA ASN A 619 -40.54 -2.72 -7.01
C ASN A 619 -41.84 -3.20 -7.67
N GLN A 620 -42.47 -2.35 -8.49
CA GLN A 620 -43.68 -2.67 -9.22
C GLN A 620 -43.67 -2.12 -10.63
N ARG A 621 -44.30 -2.86 -11.55
CA ARG A 621 -44.42 -2.47 -12.96
C ARG A 621 -45.87 -2.22 -13.36
N TRP A 622 -46.07 -1.17 -14.14
CA TRP A 622 -47.37 -0.78 -14.65
C TRP A 622 -47.82 -1.69 -15.79
N ASN A 623 -49.07 -2.14 -15.71
CA ASN A 623 -49.77 -2.92 -16.70
C ASN A 623 -51.05 -2.16 -17.12
N PRO A 624 -51.38 -2.08 -18.43
CA PRO A 624 -52.59 -1.41 -18.92
C PRO A 624 -53.91 -1.87 -18.30
N VAL A 625 -54.01 -3.13 -17.86
CA VAL A 625 -55.26 -3.72 -17.35
C VAL A 625 -55.38 -3.57 -15.84
N THR A 626 -54.27 -3.76 -15.10
CA THR A 626 -54.28 -3.89 -13.63
C THR A 626 -53.56 -2.76 -12.91
N GLY A 627 -52.97 -1.81 -13.64
CA GLY A 627 -52.12 -0.77 -13.06
C GLY A 627 -50.78 -1.32 -12.58
N TYR A 628 -50.22 -0.73 -11.52
CA TYR A 628 -48.95 -1.19 -10.94
C TYR A 628 -49.13 -2.54 -10.23
N THR A 629 -48.32 -3.53 -10.61
CA THR A 629 -48.38 -4.90 -10.08
C THR A 629 -47.02 -5.40 -9.61
N ASP A 630 -47.06 -6.47 -8.82
CA ASP A 630 -45.93 -7.28 -8.36
C ASP A 630 -45.46 -8.31 -9.40
N ARG A 631 -45.93 -8.21 -10.65
CA ARG A 631 -45.44 -9.02 -11.77
C ARG A 631 -44.63 -8.16 -12.74
N GLY A 632 -43.34 -8.46 -12.85
CA GLY A 632 -42.41 -7.81 -13.78
C GLY A 632 -42.30 -8.56 -15.10
N LEU A 633 -41.60 -7.95 -16.06
CA LEU A 633 -41.10 -8.64 -17.24
C LEU A 633 -39.89 -9.52 -16.89
N PRO A 634 -39.54 -10.54 -17.68
CA PRO A 634 -38.37 -11.38 -17.42
C PRO A 634 -37.03 -10.63 -17.34
N THR A 635 -36.95 -9.45 -17.95
CA THR A 635 -35.78 -8.55 -17.94
C THR A 635 -35.76 -7.62 -16.74
N ASP A 636 -36.83 -7.59 -15.92
CA ASP A 636 -36.93 -6.69 -14.79
C ASP A 636 -36.13 -7.21 -13.60
N ARG A 637 -35.73 -6.25 -12.75
CA ARG A 637 -35.17 -6.55 -11.44
C ARG A 637 -36.19 -7.31 -10.56
N PRO A 638 -35.72 -8.02 -9.53
CA PRO A 638 -36.60 -8.64 -8.55
C PRO A 638 -37.60 -7.64 -7.96
N MET A 639 -38.85 -8.07 -7.77
CA MET A 639 -39.94 -7.21 -7.24
C MET A 639 -39.72 -6.83 -5.78
N TRP A 640 -38.81 -7.52 -5.11
CA TRP A 640 -38.22 -7.17 -3.85
C TRP A 640 -36.71 -7.27 -4.00
N SER A 641 -35.99 -6.15 -3.90
CA SER A 641 -34.57 -6.10 -4.19
C SER A 641 -33.76 -5.35 -3.13
N ASP A 642 -32.46 -5.55 -3.19
CA ASP A 642 -31.49 -4.64 -2.60
C ASP A 642 -31.49 -3.28 -3.33
N GLU A 643 -30.61 -2.38 -2.89
CA GLU A 643 -30.45 -1.05 -3.50
C GLU A 643 -29.98 -1.11 -4.95
N SER A 644 -29.13 -2.10 -5.30
CA SER A 644 -28.65 -2.27 -6.66
C SER A 644 -29.76 -2.71 -7.63
N GLY A 645 -30.76 -3.44 -7.13
CA GLY A 645 -31.77 -4.08 -7.95
C GLY A 645 -31.28 -5.38 -8.60
N LEU A 646 -30.08 -5.86 -8.25
CA LEU A 646 -29.50 -7.08 -8.85
C LEU A 646 -29.77 -8.31 -7.99
N ARG A 647 -30.03 -8.14 -6.69
CA ARG A 647 -30.27 -9.24 -5.75
C ARG A 647 -31.67 -9.16 -5.19
N GLU A 648 -32.33 -10.31 -5.13
CA GLU A 648 -33.62 -10.42 -4.46
C GLU A 648 -33.45 -10.28 -2.95
N CYS A 649 -34.14 -9.31 -2.35
CA CYS A 649 -34.12 -9.04 -0.91
C CYS A 649 -35.52 -8.66 -0.46
N THR A 650 -36.09 -9.46 0.43
CA THR A 650 -37.42 -9.26 1.04
C THR A 650 -37.25 -8.88 2.51
N LYS A 651 -38.33 -8.35 3.11
CA LYS A 651 -38.34 -8.03 4.55
C LYS A 651 -38.05 -9.24 5.45
N GLY A 652 -38.41 -10.45 5.00
CA GLY A 652 -38.26 -11.70 5.76
C GLY A 652 -36.92 -12.39 5.59
N ASN A 653 -36.28 -12.27 4.42
CA ASN A 653 -34.97 -12.89 4.16
C ASN A 653 -33.78 -11.98 4.55
N THR A 654 -34.02 -10.68 4.76
CA THR A 654 -32.96 -9.71 5.07
C THR A 654 -32.49 -9.87 6.51
N GLN A 655 -31.22 -10.22 6.68
CA GLN A 655 -30.55 -10.35 7.97
C GLN A 655 -29.78 -9.07 8.33
N PRO A 656 -29.47 -8.85 9.62
CA PRO A 656 -28.56 -7.78 10.02
C PRO A 656 -27.17 -7.91 9.35
N PRO A 657 -26.40 -6.81 9.23
CA PRO A 657 -25.09 -6.83 8.55
C PRO A 657 -24.07 -7.81 9.14
N SER A 658 -24.17 -8.11 10.43
CA SER A 658 -23.42 -9.17 11.09
C SER A 658 -24.20 -9.68 12.32
N PRO A 659 -23.82 -10.84 12.88
CA PRO A 659 -24.45 -11.40 14.08
C PRO A 659 -24.41 -10.49 15.32
N GLN A 660 -23.51 -9.50 15.33
CA GLN A 660 -23.38 -8.51 16.42
C GLN A 660 -24.46 -7.42 16.38
N TRP A 661 -25.18 -7.31 15.27
CA TRP A 661 -26.25 -6.35 15.10
C TRP A 661 -27.59 -6.94 15.54
N ALA A 662 -28.30 -6.21 16.38
CA ALA A 662 -29.67 -6.54 16.76
C ALA A 662 -30.65 -5.58 16.08
N TRP A 663 -31.76 -6.09 15.54
CA TRP A 663 -32.86 -5.24 15.08
C TRP A 663 -33.46 -4.46 16.27
N VAL A 664 -33.63 -3.15 16.11
CA VAL A 664 -34.19 -2.25 17.14
C VAL A 664 -35.43 -1.50 16.67
N SER A 665 -35.83 -1.68 15.41
CA SER A 665 -37.09 -1.17 14.88
C SER A 665 -37.78 -2.22 14.02
N GLU A 666 -39.06 -1.97 13.74
CA GLU A 666 -39.78 -2.67 12.68
C GLU A 666 -39.50 -2.05 11.30
N TRP A 667 -39.85 -2.77 10.24
CA TRP A 667 -39.78 -2.26 8.86
C TRP A 667 -40.80 -1.13 8.69
N ALA A 668 -40.33 0.06 8.32
CA ALA A 668 -41.15 1.23 8.03
C ALA A 668 -40.88 1.74 6.61
N VAL A 669 -41.85 2.45 6.03
CA VAL A 669 -41.67 3.13 4.75
C VAL A 669 -40.78 4.35 4.97
N ASP A 670 -39.77 4.51 4.13
CA ASP A 670 -38.85 5.64 4.20
C ASP A 670 -39.25 6.75 3.23
N HIS A 671 -39.80 7.83 3.78
CA HIS A 671 -40.22 9.00 3.02
C HIS A 671 -39.08 9.99 2.73
N SER A 672 -37.88 9.78 3.29
CA SER A 672 -36.72 10.68 3.21
C SER A 672 -35.78 10.38 2.04
N VAL A 673 -36.23 9.61 1.04
CA VAL A 673 -35.46 9.31 -0.16
C VAL A 673 -35.17 10.57 -1.00
N PRO A 674 -33.96 10.68 -1.58
CA PRO A 674 -33.67 11.69 -2.60
C PRO A 674 -34.67 11.61 -3.77
N GLY A 675 -35.10 12.76 -4.28
CA GLY A 675 -36.16 12.85 -5.30
C GLY A 675 -37.59 12.82 -4.75
N GLY A 676 -37.74 12.62 -3.44
CA GLY A 676 -39.02 12.61 -2.74
C GLY A 676 -39.84 11.33 -2.97
N THR A 677 -40.99 11.27 -2.30
CA THR A 677 -42.00 10.21 -2.43
C THR A 677 -43.39 10.81 -2.53
N ASP A 678 -44.35 10.01 -3.01
CA ASP A 678 -45.75 10.29 -2.77
C ASP A 678 -46.15 10.01 -1.30
N LYS A 679 -47.42 10.22 -0.99
CA LYS A 679 -47.96 10.01 0.37
C LYS A 679 -47.85 8.55 0.86
N GLU A 680 -47.72 7.60 -0.04
CA GLU A 680 -47.60 6.16 0.25
C GLU A 680 -46.15 5.66 0.23
N GLY A 681 -45.18 6.55 -0.06
CA GLY A 681 -43.75 6.24 -0.12
C GLY A 681 -43.26 5.74 -1.47
N TRP A 682 -44.05 5.84 -2.53
CA TRP A 682 -43.62 5.44 -3.87
C TRP A 682 -42.80 6.52 -4.55
N GLN A 683 -41.77 6.08 -5.26
CA GLN A 683 -41.07 6.84 -6.28
C GLN A 683 -41.38 6.25 -7.65
N TYR A 684 -41.46 7.08 -8.68
CA TYR A 684 -41.88 6.73 -10.04
C TYR A 684 -40.73 6.98 -11.02
N ALA A 685 -40.66 6.18 -12.08
CA ALA A 685 -39.74 6.39 -13.20
C ALA A 685 -40.30 5.76 -14.48
N ALA A 686 -39.76 6.18 -15.63
CA ALA A 686 -40.06 5.59 -16.92
C ALA A 686 -39.62 4.12 -17.03
N ASP A 687 -38.46 3.79 -16.44
CA ASP A 687 -37.95 2.43 -16.33
C ASP A 687 -37.00 2.30 -15.13
N PHE A 688 -36.69 1.07 -14.71
CA PHE A 688 -35.88 0.79 -13.53
C PHE A 688 -34.45 1.39 -13.53
N PRO A 689 -33.74 1.49 -14.68
CA PRO A 689 -32.41 2.13 -14.72
C PRO A 689 -32.43 3.66 -14.66
N VAL A 690 -33.61 4.29 -14.73
CA VAL A 690 -33.76 5.75 -14.81
C VAL A 690 -33.88 6.37 -13.41
N THR A 691 -33.60 7.67 -13.29
CA THR A 691 -33.77 8.43 -12.06
C THR A 691 -35.24 8.46 -11.61
N PHE A 692 -35.47 8.15 -10.33
CA PHE A 692 -36.79 8.13 -9.71
C PHE A 692 -37.19 9.50 -9.15
N HIS A 693 -38.49 9.82 -9.16
CA HIS A 693 -39.08 11.03 -8.59
C HIS A 693 -40.37 10.77 -7.81
N GLY A 694 -40.73 11.67 -6.89
CA GLY A 694 -41.85 11.47 -5.97
C GLY A 694 -43.26 11.70 -6.52
N HIS A 695 -43.42 12.08 -7.79
CA HIS A 695 -44.72 12.36 -8.41
C HIS A 695 -45.00 11.44 -9.59
N LYS A 696 -46.24 10.96 -9.73
CA LYS A 696 -46.65 10.06 -10.82
C LYS A 696 -47.01 10.84 -12.08
N THR A 697 -46.46 10.42 -13.21
CA THR A 697 -46.76 10.93 -14.55
C THR A 697 -47.27 9.81 -15.46
N LEU A 698 -47.76 10.17 -16.66
CA LEU A 698 -48.20 9.20 -17.68
C LEU A 698 -47.03 8.45 -18.33
N LYS A 699 -45.79 8.94 -18.17
CA LYS A 699 -44.58 8.30 -18.72
C LYS A 699 -43.93 7.32 -17.73
N ASP A 700 -44.49 7.18 -16.53
CA ASP A 700 -43.94 6.30 -15.51
C ASP A 700 -44.55 4.91 -15.60
N PHE A 701 -43.70 3.95 -15.97
CA PHE A 701 -44.08 2.55 -16.11
C PHE A 701 -43.57 1.69 -14.96
N VAL A 702 -42.69 2.23 -14.11
CA VAL A 702 -42.20 1.53 -12.91
C VAL A 702 -42.35 2.42 -11.69
N ARG A 703 -42.52 1.79 -10.54
CA ARG A 703 -42.42 2.46 -9.24
C ARG A 703 -41.65 1.60 -8.26
N ARG A 704 -41.00 2.26 -7.29
CA ARG A 704 -40.33 1.60 -6.18
C ARG A 704 -40.65 2.26 -4.85
N ARG A 705 -40.63 1.50 -3.77
CA ARG A 705 -40.82 1.99 -2.41
C ARG A 705 -39.69 1.49 -1.52
N ARG A 706 -39.00 2.42 -0.85
CA ARG A 706 -37.90 2.09 0.08
C ARG A 706 -38.48 1.77 1.45
N TRP A 707 -38.20 0.59 1.93
CA TRP A 707 -38.44 0.16 3.31
C TRP A 707 -37.15 0.27 4.11
N THR A 708 -37.23 0.76 5.34
CA THR A 708 -36.09 0.91 6.24
C THR A 708 -36.34 0.18 7.55
N ARG A 709 -35.29 -0.44 8.09
CA ARG A 709 -35.29 -1.03 9.43
C ARG A 709 -33.96 -0.74 10.10
N LYS A 710 -34.00 -0.33 11.37
CA LYS A 710 -32.80 0.03 12.13
C LYS A 710 -32.26 -1.17 12.90
N CYS A 711 -30.96 -1.37 12.83
CA CYS A 711 -30.22 -2.29 13.69
C CYS A 711 -29.22 -1.51 14.54
N LYS A 712 -28.89 -2.06 15.72
CA LYS A 712 -27.94 -1.49 16.68
C LYS A 712 -26.83 -2.50 16.97
N ILE A 713 -25.61 -2.00 17.04
CA ILE A 713 -24.44 -2.73 17.54
C ILE A 713 -23.99 -2.10 18.86
N THR A 714 -23.45 -2.92 19.77
CA THR A 714 -22.88 -2.46 21.04
C THR A 714 -21.55 -3.16 21.28
N LEU A 715 -20.48 -2.39 21.34
CA LEU A 715 -19.10 -2.86 21.46
C LEU A 715 -18.41 -2.20 22.65
N ARG A 716 -17.22 -2.69 22.99
CA ARG A 716 -16.30 -2.02 23.89
C ARG A 716 -15.04 -1.64 23.12
N GLY A 717 -14.57 -0.41 23.30
CA GLY A 717 -13.38 0.08 22.63
C GLY A 717 -12.82 1.36 23.27
N PRO A 718 -11.64 1.81 22.84
CA PRO A 718 -10.98 3.03 23.32
C PRO A 718 -11.58 4.30 22.69
N TRP A 719 -12.92 4.38 22.63
CA TRP A 719 -13.66 5.45 21.95
C TRP A 719 -14.60 6.13 22.93
N GLN A 720 -14.34 7.40 23.21
CA GLN A 720 -15.19 8.23 24.06
C GLN A 720 -16.22 8.98 23.19
N PRO A 721 -17.52 8.98 23.55
CA PRO A 721 -18.52 9.73 22.80
C PRO A 721 -18.36 11.24 23.03
N VAL A 722 -18.54 12.03 21.99
CA VAL A 722 -18.60 13.50 22.05
C VAL A 722 -20.05 13.94 21.81
N PRO A 723 -20.81 14.26 22.87
CA PRO A 723 -22.22 14.65 22.73
C PRO A 723 -22.39 16.07 22.16
N PRO A 724 -23.61 16.47 21.72
CA PRO A 724 -24.74 15.65 21.26
C PRO A 724 -25.09 15.87 19.77
N ILE A 725 -24.27 16.58 19.00
CA ILE A 725 -24.61 16.95 17.62
C ILE A 725 -24.26 15.79 16.66
N PRO A 726 -25.24 15.24 15.92
CA PRO A 726 -24.95 14.25 14.87
C PRO A 726 -24.17 14.91 13.73
N LEU A 727 -23.06 14.28 13.33
CA LEU A 727 -22.15 14.76 12.30
C LEU A 727 -22.26 13.93 11.02
N SER A 728 -22.09 14.59 9.87
CA SER A 728 -22.03 13.95 8.56
C SER A 728 -20.60 13.89 8.00
N ASP A 729 -19.76 14.87 8.33
CA ASP A 729 -18.35 14.95 7.92
C ASP A 729 -17.51 15.63 9.01
N ILE A 730 -16.21 15.32 9.05
CA ILE A 730 -15.26 15.87 10.03
C ILE A 730 -13.88 15.99 9.40
N SER A 731 -13.08 16.95 9.85
CA SER A 731 -11.70 17.14 9.39
C SER A 731 -10.85 17.81 10.47
N LEU A 732 -9.68 17.22 10.74
CA LEU A 732 -8.68 17.78 11.66
C LEU A 732 -7.53 18.42 10.87
N MET A 733 -6.97 19.53 11.35
CA MET A 733 -5.78 20.08 10.72
C MET A 733 -4.58 19.13 10.86
N SER A 734 -4.01 18.72 9.73
CA SER A 734 -2.74 18.00 9.66
C SER A 734 -1.56 18.94 9.90
N CYS A 735 -0.50 18.47 10.56
CA CYS A 735 0.72 19.26 10.78
C CYS A 735 2.00 18.42 10.56
N LEU A 736 3.15 19.08 10.44
CA LEU A 736 4.43 18.37 10.35
C LEU A 736 4.86 17.87 11.73
N ALA A 737 5.74 16.87 11.78
CA ALA A 737 6.15 16.21 13.03
C ALA A 737 6.75 17.15 14.09
N HIS A 738 7.37 18.25 13.65
CA HIS A 738 8.03 19.25 14.50
C HIS A 738 7.13 20.46 14.84
N SER A 739 5.87 20.47 14.36
CA SER A 739 4.93 21.55 14.65
C SER A 739 4.34 21.39 16.06
N SER A 740 4.52 22.39 16.92
CA SER A 740 3.80 22.48 18.20
C SER A 740 2.55 23.34 18.00
N MET A 741 1.36 22.77 18.18
CA MET A 741 0.11 23.50 18.24
C MET A 741 -0.52 23.31 19.62
N GLU A 742 -0.84 24.41 20.30
CA GLU A 742 -1.56 24.34 21.58
C GLU A 742 -3.02 23.89 21.38
N GLN A 743 -3.67 24.39 20.33
CA GLN A 743 -5.02 23.99 19.93
C GLN A 743 -5.01 23.50 18.49
N VAL A 744 -5.73 22.42 18.24
CA VAL A 744 -5.86 21.81 16.91
C VAL A 744 -7.20 22.23 16.31
N PRO A 745 -7.19 22.98 15.19
CA PRO A 745 -8.42 23.31 14.49
C PRO A 745 -9.12 22.04 13.99
N LEU A 746 -10.41 21.93 14.31
CA LEU A 746 -11.28 20.84 13.90
C LEU A 746 -12.57 21.42 13.35
N TRP A 747 -12.92 21.00 12.15
CA TRP A 747 -14.14 21.40 11.46
C TRP A 747 -15.02 20.18 11.21
N ALA A 748 -16.33 20.38 11.27
CA ALA A 748 -17.30 19.32 11.05
C ALA A 748 -18.57 19.86 10.39
N LEU A 749 -19.36 18.95 9.84
CA LEU A 749 -20.70 19.22 9.31
C LEU A 749 -21.74 18.47 10.13
N SER A 750 -22.86 19.11 10.45
CA SER A 750 -24.02 18.41 11.01
C SER A 750 -24.66 17.47 9.98
N ASP A 751 -25.56 16.59 10.39
CA ASP A 751 -26.41 15.79 9.49
C ASP A 751 -27.26 16.65 8.53
N LYS A 752 -27.64 17.85 8.97
CA LYS A 752 -28.34 18.86 8.15
C LYS A 752 -27.43 19.61 7.18
N GLY A 753 -26.11 19.57 7.40
CA GLY A 753 -25.11 20.27 6.59
C GLY A 753 -24.70 21.62 7.15
N ASP A 754 -24.98 21.89 8.43
CA ASP A 754 -24.53 23.11 9.11
C ASP A 754 -23.03 23.01 9.39
N VAL A 755 -22.30 24.12 9.24
CA VAL A 755 -20.85 24.14 9.43
C VAL A 755 -20.50 24.44 10.89
N LEU A 756 -19.66 23.59 11.47
CA LEU A 756 -19.26 23.64 12.87
C LEU A 756 -17.74 23.68 13.00
N CYS A 757 -17.23 24.52 13.91
CA CYS A 757 -15.85 24.51 14.36
C CYS A 757 -15.80 24.04 15.82
N ARG A 758 -14.95 23.07 16.15
CA ARG A 758 -14.77 22.62 17.54
C ARG A 758 -13.69 23.45 18.22
N LEU A 759 -13.98 23.94 19.42
CA LEU A 759 -13.06 24.72 20.23
C LEU A 759 -12.39 23.87 21.31
N GLY A 760 -11.20 24.29 21.76
CA GLY A 760 -10.51 23.69 22.90
C GLY A 760 -9.98 22.27 22.67
N VAL A 761 -9.86 21.84 21.42
CA VAL A 761 -9.30 20.54 21.04
C VAL A 761 -7.79 20.59 21.22
N THR A 762 -7.27 19.77 22.13
CA THR A 762 -5.83 19.66 22.40
C THR A 762 -5.45 18.19 22.62
N PRO A 763 -4.17 17.81 22.56
CA PRO A 763 -3.75 16.44 22.91
C PRO A 763 -4.16 16.01 24.32
N GLN A 764 -4.30 16.95 25.27
CA GLN A 764 -4.74 16.71 26.65
C GLN A 764 -6.26 16.74 26.80
N ASN A 765 -6.97 17.43 25.90
CA ASN A 765 -8.42 17.43 25.80
C ASN A 765 -8.87 17.07 24.37
N PRO A 766 -8.72 15.79 23.95
CA PRO A 766 -9.03 15.38 22.59
C PRO A 766 -10.48 15.65 22.16
N ALA A 767 -11.41 15.59 23.10
CA ALA A 767 -12.83 15.85 22.86
C ALA A 767 -13.13 17.34 22.60
N GLY A 768 -12.24 18.26 22.98
CA GLY A 768 -12.52 19.69 22.95
C GLY A 768 -13.58 20.13 23.96
N SER A 769 -13.94 21.42 23.94
CA SER A 769 -14.87 22.02 24.92
C SER A 769 -16.26 22.26 24.34
N SER A 770 -16.38 22.87 23.16
CA SER A 770 -17.66 23.28 22.60
C SER A 770 -17.65 23.37 21.07
N TRP A 771 -18.85 23.40 20.48
CA TRP A 771 -19.06 23.64 19.05
C TRP A 771 -19.43 25.10 18.81
N LEU A 772 -18.75 25.72 17.85
CA LEU A 772 -19.04 27.05 17.33
C LEU A 772 -19.70 26.91 15.96
N HIS A 773 -20.91 27.44 15.82
CA HIS A 773 -21.63 27.44 14.55
C HIS A 773 -21.10 28.53 13.63
N VAL A 774 -20.79 28.17 12.37
CA VAL A 774 -20.31 29.09 11.36
C VAL A 774 -21.44 29.38 10.38
N GLY A 775 -21.84 30.64 10.30
CA GLY A 775 -22.96 31.07 9.46
C GLY A 775 -22.75 30.71 7.98
N THR A 776 -23.76 30.09 7.40
CA THR A 776 -23.84 29.72 5.98
C THR A 776 -25.26 29.98 5.48
N ASP A 777 -25.38 30.31 4.20
CA ASP A 777 -26.64 30.52 3.47
C ASP A 777 -27.18 29.21 2.86
N GLN A 778 -26.33 28.20 2.71
CA GLN A 778 -26.68 26.89 2.17
C GLN A 778 -26.02 25.73 2.92
N PRO A 779 -26.62 24.53 2.91
CA PRO A 779 -26.08 23.37 3.60
C PRO A 779 -24.91 22.72 2.85
N PHE A 780 -23.97 22.16 3.60
CA PHE A 780 -22.76 21.51 3.11
C PHE A 780 -22.82 19.98 3.20
N LYS A 781 -22.00 19.31 2.37
CA LYS A 781 -21.86 17.84 2.35
C LYS A 781 -20.42 17.34 2.51
N SER A 782 -19.41 18.19 2.33
CA SER A 782 -18.02 17.87 2.65
C SER A 782 -17.24 19.07 3.15
N ILE A 783 -16.33 18.88 4.11
CA ILE A 783 -15.45 19.92 4.65
C ILE A 783 -14.04 19.37 4.89
N SER A 784 -13.01 20.17 4.61
CA SER A 784 -11.63 19.80 4.94
C SER A 784 -10.79 21.01 5.32
N ILE A 785 -9.95 20.84 6.34
CA ILE A 785 -9.00 21.86 6.79
C ILE A 785 -7.57 21.35 6.63
N GLY A 786 -6.77 22.03 5.82
CA GLY A 786 -5.36 21.67 5.55
C GLY A 786 -4.35 22.55 6.27
N GLY A 787 -3.11 22.53 5.77
CA GLY A 787 -2.03 23.38 6.27
C GLY A 787 -2.34 24.87 6.12
N ALA A 788 -1.75 25.69 6.99
CA ALA A 788 -1.97 27.13 7.06
C ALA A 788 -3.45 27.54 7.25
N SER A 789 -4.24 26.72 7.96
CA SER A 789 -5.65 27.01 8.27
C SER A 789 -6.55 27.16 7.04
N GLN A 790 -6.18 26.53 5.92
CA GLN A 790 -6.99 26.58 4.70
C GLN A 790 -8.21 25.66 4.84
N VAL A 791 -9.40 26.26 4.94
CA VAL A 791 -10.66 25.53 5.02
C VAL A 791 -11.37 25.58 3.67
N TRP A 792 -11.72 24.40 3.18
CA TRP A 792 -12.50 24.20 1.96
C TRP A 792 -13.75 23.39 2.26
N ALA A 793 -14.83 23.65 1.54
CA ALA A 793 -16.08 22.93 1.72
C ALA A 793 -16.87 22.80 0.41
N ILE A 794 -17.68 21.75 0.31
CA ILE A 794 -18.58 21.50 -0.83
C ILE A 794 -20.01 21.55 -0.32
N ALA A 795 -20.84 22.38 -0.96
CA ALA A 795 -22.24 22.50 -0.66
C ALA A 795 -23.07 21.30 -1.20
N LYS A 796 -24.30 21.11 -0.71
CA LYS A 796 -25.16 20.00 -1.15
C LYS A 796 -25.50 20.05 -2.64
N ASP A 797 -25.50 21.24 -3.24
CA ASP A 797 -25.68 21.49 -4.68
C ASP A 797 -24.40 21.23 -5.52
N GLY A 798 -23.26 20.95 -4.89
CA GLY A 798 -21.97 20.74 -5.55
C GLY A 798 -21.13 22.00 -5.76
N ALA A 799 -21.57 23.17 -5.29
CA ALA A 799 -20.75 24.39 -5.29
C ALA A 799 -19.58 24.27 -4.30
N VAL A 800 -18.43 24.85 -4.67
CA VAL A 800 -17.19 24.77 -3.86
C VAL A 800 -16.92 26.12 -3.21
N PHE A 801 -16.53 26.09 -1.94
CA PHE A 801 -16.20 27.29 -1.19
C PHE A 801 -14.86 27.16 -0.48
N TYR A 802 -14.14 28.27 -0.45
CA TYR A 802 -12.92 28.47 0.33
C TYR A 802 -13.20 29.47 1.45
N ARG A 803 -12.68 29.24 2.66
CA ARG A 803 -12.87 30.16 3.79
C ARG A 803 -11.58 30.89 4.14
N GLY A 804 -11.65 32.22 4.16
CA GLY A 804 -10.51 33.09 4.49
C GLY A 804 -10.41 33.45 5.96
N SER A 805 -9.24 33.95 6.35
CA SER A 805 -8.93 34.54 7.67
C SER A 805 -9.07 33.60 8.87
N VAL A 806 -9.02 32.27 8.65
CA VAL A 806 -9.03 31.28 9.74
C VAL A 806 -7.67 31.29 10.45
N SER A 807 -7.67 31.50 11.76
CA SER A 807 -6.44 31.56 12.57
C SER A 807 -6.69 31.05 13.98
N PRO A 808 -5.65 30.79 14.81
CA PRO A 808 -5.85 30.43 16.20
C PRO A 808 -6.62 31.50 17.01
N GLN A 809 -6.47 32.78 16.66
CA GLN A 809 -7.19 33.89 17.30
C GLN A 809 -8.61 34.07 16.75
N ASN A 810 -8.83 33.69 15.49
CA ASN A 810 -10.14 33.70 14.84
C ASN A 810 -10.43 32.31 14.23
N PRO A 811 -10.78 31.30 15.06
CA PRO A 811 -10.92 29.91 14.60
C PRO A 811 -12.07 29.73 13.61
N ALA A 812 -13.07 30.61 13.65
CA ALA A 812 -14.16 30.60 12.69
C ALA A 812 -13.80 31.29 11.37
N GLY A 813 -12.73 32.08 11.26
CA GLY A 813 -12.48 32.92 10.08
C GLY A 813 -13.58 33.95 9.80
N GLU A 814 -13.54 34.59 8.63
CA GLU A 814 -14.43 35.73 8.33
C GLU A 814 -15.51 35.42 7.30
N CYS A 815 -15.12 34.98 6.10
CA CYS A 815 -16.06 34.82 4.99
C CYS A 815 -15.73 33.64 4.07
N TRP A 816 -16.77 33.21 3.32
CA TRP A 816 -16.69 32.18 2.29
C TRP A 816 -16.53 32.82 0.90
N TYR A 817 -15.63 32.26 0.10
CA TYR A 817 -15.37 32.64 -1.28
C TYR A 817 -15.80 31.49 -2.18
N HIS A 818 -16.67 31.79 -3.14
CA HIS A 818 -17.11 30.80 -4.13
C HIS A 818 -15.98 30.47 -5.12
N ILE A 819 -15.70 29.17 -5.28
CA ILE A 819 -14.70 28.64 -6.20
C ILE A 819 -15.44 27.96 -7.37
N PRO A 820 -15.09 28.28 -8.63
CA PRO A 820 -15.70 27.63 -9.78
C PRO A 820 -15.54 26.10 -9.73
N SER A 821 -16.66 25.37 -9.78
CA SER A 821 -16.68 23.91 -9.89
C SER A 821 -16.22 23.44 -11.28
N PRO A 822 -15.71 22.20 -11.42
CA PRO A 822 -15.40 21.65 -12.74
C PRO A 822 -16.65 21.60 -13.64
N SER A 823 -16.47 21.83 -14.94
CA SER A 823 -17.58 21.96 -15.88
C SER A 823 -18.43 20.68 -15.96
N ARG A 824 -19.74 20.79 -15.71
CA ARG A 824 -20.72 19.69 -15.78
C ARG A 824 -20.47 18.53 -14.81
N GLN A 825 -19.75 18.78 -13.71
CA GLN A 825 -19.44 17.76 -12.71
C GLN A 825 -19.83 18.23 -11.32
N THR A 826 -20.37 17.31 -10.53
CA THR A 826 -20.79 17.56 -9.15
C THR A 826 -19.77 16.95 -8.20
N LEU A 827 -19.01 17.79 -7.49
CA LEU A 827 -18.05 17.30 -6.50
C LEU A 827 -18.78 16.68 -5.30
N ARG A 828 -18.23 15.60 -4.76
CA ARG A 828 -18.78 14.84 -3.62
C ARG A 828 -17.99 15.04 -2.34
N GLN A 829 -16.67 14.98 -2.42
CA GLN A 829 -15.76 15.10 -1.27
C GLN A 829 -14.47 15.80 -1.66
N LEU A 830 -13.86 16.54 -0.75
CA LEU A 830 -12.53 17.15 -0.94
C LEU A 830 -11.61 16.90 0.25
N SER A 831 -10.31 16.98 0.00
CA SER A 831 -9.27 16.89 1.02
C SER A 831 -8.15 17.89 0.73
N VAL A 832 -7.77 18.64 1.77
CA VAL A 832 -6.78 19.71 1.69
C VAL A 832 -5.50 19.25 2.38
N GLY A 833 -4.40 19.26 1.64
CA GLY A 833 -3.06 18.98 2.15
C GLY A 833 -2.40 20.21 2.75
N ARG A 834 -1.07 20.26 2.67
CA ARG A 834 -0.28 21.43 3.08
C ARG A 834 -0.30 22.51 2.00
N THR A 835 -0.14 22.11 0.74
CA THR A 835 -0.07 23.01 -0.42
C THR A 835 -0.97 22.57 -1.58
N SER A 836 -1.68 21.46 -1.42
CA SER A 836 -2.50 20.86 -2.48
C SER A 836 -3.96 20.70 -2.05
N VAL A 837 -4.87 20.70 -3.03
CA VAL A 837 -6.30 20.42 -2.83
C VAL A 837 -6.72 19.40 -3.87
N PHE A 838 -7.32 18.31 -3.40
CA PHE A 838 -7.89 17.26 -4.24
C PHE A 838 -9.37 17.10 -3.93
N ALA A 839 -10.14 16.72 -4.94
CA ALA A 839 -11.57 16.45 -4.81
C ALA A 839 -12.01 15.26 -5.64
N VAL A 840 -13.04 14.57 -5.20
CA VAL A 840 -13.68 13.46 -5.92
C VAL A 840 -15.09 13.87 -6.31
N ASP A 841 -15.51 13.58 -7.54
CA ASP A 841 -16.86 13.84 -8.03
C ASP A 841 -17.81 12.63 -7.90
N GLU A 842 -19.08 12.83 -8.24
CA GLU A 842 -20.11 11.79 -8.18
C GLU A 842 -19.92 10.68 -9.24
N ASN A 843 -19.11 10.91 -10.26
CA ASN A 843 -18.77 9.95 -11.32
C ASN A 843 -17.48 9.17 -11.02
N GLY A 844 -16.84 9.40 -9.87
CA GLY A 844 -15.61 8.72 -9.47
C GLY A 844 -14.33 9.37 -10.03
N ASN A 845 -14.40 10.57 -10.60
CA ASN A 845 -13.20 11.27 -11.05
C ASN A 845 -12.52 11.99 -9.89
N LEU A 846 -11.20 11.85 -9.84
CA LEU A 846 -10.30 12.57 -8.97
C LEU A 846 -9.82 13.85 -9.68
N TRP A 847 -9.97 14.97 -9.01
CA TRP A 847 -9.62 16.30 -9.46
C TRP A 847 -8.52 16.90 -8.60
N TYR A 848 -7.58 17.60 -9.23
CA TYR A 848 -6.53 18.40 -8.59
C TYR A 848 -6.77 19.89 -8.86
N ARG A 849 -6.59 20.72 -7.83
CA ARG A 849 -6.66 22.18 -7.95
C ARG A 849 -5.30 22.77 -8.32
N GLN A 850 -5.19 23.36 -9.49
CA GLN A 850 -3.97 24.02 -9.98
C GLN A 850 -3.82 25.45 -9.44
N GLY A 851 -2.59 25.97 -9.50
CA GLY A 851 -2.30 27.39 -9.29
C GLY A 851 -2.40 27.87 -7.84
N LEU A 852 -2.44 26.95 -6.87
CA LEU A 852 -2.41 27.27 -5.45
C LEU A 852 -1.07 27.90 -5.09
N THR A 853 -1.10 29.11 -4.53
CA THR A 853 0.09 29.77 -3.98
C THR A 853 -0.27 30.42 -2.64
N PRO A 854 0.70 30.74 -1.77
CA PRO A 854 0.42 31.45 -0.52
C PRO A 854 -0.29 32.80 -0.71
N SER A 855 -0.06 33.49 -1.84
CA SER A 855 -0.76 34.73 -2.20
C SER A 855 -2.08 34.51 -2.93
N TYR A 856 -2.32 33.31 -3.45
CA TYR A 856 -3.53 32.94 -4.20
C TYR A 856 -4.01 31.53 -3.75
N PRO A 857 -4.48 31.39 -2.50
CA PRO A 857 -4.82 30.10 -1.91
C PRO A 857 -6.04 29.44 -2.55
N GLN A 858 -6.84 30.17 -3.33
CA GLN A 858 -7.96 29.63 -4.11
C GLN A 858 -7.54 28.82 -5.36
N GLY A 859 -6.31 29.01 -5.85
CA GLY A 859 -5.87 28.42 -7.11
C GLY A 859 -6.66 28.88 -8.34
N SER A 860 -6.33 28.35 -9.52
CA SER A 860 -6.84 28.81 -10.82
C SER A 860 -7.86 27.86 -11.47
N ALA A 861 -7.51 26.60 -11.68
CA ALA A 861 -8.32 25.64 -12.45
C ALA A 861 -8.36 24.24 -11.81
N TRP A 862 -9.36 23.45 -12.19
CA TRP A 862 -9.47 22.02 -11.85
C TRP A 862 -8.95 21.17 -13.00
N GLU A 863 -8.25 20.09 -12.66
CA GLU A 863 -7.71 19.13 -13.62
C GLU A 863 -8.02 17.70 -13.18
N VAL A 864 -8.45 16.84 -14.12
CA VAL A 864 -8.70 15.42 -13.84
C VAL A 864 -7.39 14.66 -13.76
N ILE A 865 -7.24 13.84 -12.73
CA ILE A 865 -6.08 12.96 -12.50
C ILE A 865 -6.41 11.49 -12.76
N SER A 866 -7.59 11.03 -12.35
CA SER A 866 -8.02 9.63 -12.43
C SER A 866 -9.55 9.56 -12.46
N ASN A 867 -10.12 8.44 -12.89
CA ASN A 867 -11.57 8.19 -13.01
C ASN A 867 -12.08 7.05 -12.11
N ASN A 868 -11.29 6.65 -11.11
CA ASN A 868 -11.58 5.48 -10.28
C ASN A 868 -11.37 5.76 -8.78
N ALA A 869 -11.83 6.89 -8.28
CA ALA A 869 -11.71 7.29 -6.88
C ALA A 869 -13.08 7.51 -6.25
N THR A 870 -13.32 6.95 -5.06
CA THR A 870 -14.55 7.16 -4.29
C THR A 870 -14.33 8.09 -3.09
N LYS A 871 -13.11 8.14 -2.56
CA LYS A 871 -12.64 9.02 -1.48
C LYS A 871 -11.20 9.41 -1.68
N VAL A 872 -10.81 10.61 -1.24
CA VAL A 872 -9.42 11.08 -1.23
C VAL A 872 -9.03 11.63 0.15
N SER A 873 -7.80 11.36 0.58
CA SER A 873 -7.20 11.90 1.79
C SER A 873 -5.80 12.43 1.47
N VAL A 874 -5.54 13.67 1.86
CA VAL A 874 -4.25 14.34 1.63
C VAL A 874 -3.60 14.65 2.97
N GLY A 875 -2.35 14.21 3.12
CA GLY A 875 -1.59 14.32 4.36
C GLY A 875 -0.76 15.60 4.48
N PRO A 876 -0.03 15.77 5.60
CA PRO A 876 0.78 16.97 5.88
C PRO A 876 2.02 17.11 4.99
N LEU A 877 2.44 16.04 4.31
CA LEU A 877 3.52 16.04 3.31
C LEU A 877 2.98 16.20 1.88
N ASP A 878 1.69 16.55 1.73
CA ASP A 878 0.95 16.54 0.47
C ASP A 878 0.85 15.15 -0.17
N GLN A 879 1.14 14.07 0.57
CA GLN A 879 0.92 12.71 0.07
C GLN A 879 -0.58 12.47 -0.16
N VAL A 880 -0.91 11.75 -1.22
CA VAL A 880 -2.29 11.54 -1.64
C VAL A 880 -2.63 10.05 -1.56
N TRP A 881 -3.68 9.75 -0.82
CA TRP A 881 -4.24 8.41 -0.68
C TRP A 881 -5.71 8.43 -1.09
N MET A 882 -6.20 7.32 -1.64
CA MET A 882 -7.59 7.22 -2.03
C MET A 882 -8.18 5.84 -1.76
N ILE A 883 -9.50 5.79 -1.74
CA ILE A 883 -10.24 4.54 -1.92
C ILE A 883 -10.68 4.49 -3.38
N ALA A 884 -10.27 3.44 -4.09
CA ALA A 884 -10.72 3.16 -5.45
C ALA A 884 -11.99 2.31 -5.45
N ASP A 885 -12.84 2.46 -6.48
CA ASP A 885 -14.04 1.65 -6.63
C ASP A 885 -13.66 0.19 -6.89
N GLY A 886 -12.77 -0.09 -7.86
CA GLY A 886 -12.24 -1.43 -8.08
C GLY A 886 -10.97 -1.44 -8.90
N MET A 887 -10.27 -2.57 -8.96
CA MET A 887 -9.07 -2.70 -9.79
C MET A 887 -9.45 -3.22 -11.20
N ALA A 888 -8.87 -2.61 -12.24
CA ALA A 888 -9.03 -3.11 -13.61
C ALA A 888 -8.53 -4.57 -13.69
N GLY A 889 -9.32 -5.44 -14.31
CA GLY A 889 -9.03 -6.89 -14.38
C GLY A 889 -9.69 -7.74 -13.29
N PHE A 890 -10.26 -7.14 -12.23
CA PHE A 890 -10.92 -7.86 -11.13
C PHE A 890 -12.36 -7.38 -10.88
N PRO A 891 -13.28 -7.47 -11.86
CA PRO A 891 -14.65 -6.93 -11.74
C PRO A 891 -15.52 -7.66 -10.70
N ALA A 892 -15.09 -8.83 -10.22
CA ALA A 892 -15.79 -9.61 -9.21
C ALA A 892 -15.37 -9.25 -7.76
N GLU A 893 -14.35 -8.41 -7.58
CA GLU A 893 -13.93 -7.93 -6.26
C GLU A 893 -14.98 -6.96 -5.71
N THR A 894 -15.27 -7.02 -4.40
CA THR A 894 -16.14 -6.04 -3.77
C THR A 894 -15.47 -4.67 -3.78
N PRO A 895 -16.20 -3.58 -4.11
CA PRO A 895 -15.61 -2.28 -4.20
C PRO A 895 -14.87 -1.80 -2.96
N GLY A 896 -13.87 -0.94 -3.16
CA GLY A 896 -13.12 -0.33 -2.07
C GLY A 896 -11.70 -0.90 -1.91
N THR A 897 -10.75 -0.28 -2.60
CA THR A 897 -9.31 -0.58 -2.53
C THR A 897 -8.52 0.62 -2.05
N VAL A 898 -7.66 0.43 -1.04
CA VAL A 898 -6.75 1.47 -0.56
C VAL A 898 -5.61 1.66 -1.57
N CYS A 899 -5.41 2.89 -2.03
CA CYS A 899 -4.38 3.23 -3.03
C CYS A 899 -3.53 4.41 -2.58
N HIS A 900 -2.24 4.38 -2.90
CA HIS A 900 -1.27 5.45 -2.66
C HIS A 900 -0.80 6.06 -3.97
N ARG A 901 -0.74 7.39 -4.04
CA ARG A 901 -0.23 8.09 -5.21
C ARG A 901 1.29 8.22 -5.11
N LEU A 902 2.01 7.55 -6.01
CA LEU A 902 3.46 7.61 -6.08
C LEU A 902 3.96 8.84 -6.85
N GLY A 903 5.16 9.32 -6.51
CA GLY A 903 5.83 10.43 -7.19
C GLY A 903 5.25 11.81 -6.87
N VAL A 904 4.43 11.93 -5.83
CA VAL A 904 3.96 13.24 -5.35
C VAL A 904 5.12 13.98 -4.70
N GLY A 905 5.37 15.21 -5.15
CA GLY A 905 6.39 16.06 -4.54
C GLY A 905 6.26 17.51 -5.01
N PRO A 906 7.07 18.44 -4.47
CA PRO A 906 6.93 19.87 -4.77
C PRO A 906 7.03 20.23 -6.26
N MET A 907 7.86 19.50 -7.01
CA MET A 907 8.02 19.69 -8.47
C MET A 907 6.99 18.90 -9.30
N GLN A 908 6.30 17.95 -8.67
CA GLN A 908 5.29 17.11 -9.30
C GLN A 908 4.11 16.86 -8.35
N PRO A 909 3.33 17.91 -8.04
CA PRO A 909 2.31 17.86 -6.99
C PRO A 909 1.14 16.92 -7.31
N LYS A 910 1.02 16.48 -8.57
CA LYS A 910 -0.02 15.55 -9.04
C LYS A 910 0.36 14.07 -8.86
N GLY A 911 1.63 13.79 -8.60
CA GLY A 911 2.18 12.44 -8.67
C GLY A 911 2.14 11.83 -10.07
N GLN A 912 2.58 10.58 -10.18
CA GLN A 912 2.77 9.86 -11.44
C GLN A 912 1.84 8.65 -11.54
N LEU A 913 1.92 7.76 -10.54
CA LEU A 913 1.36 6.40 -10.61
C LEU A 913 0.53 6.09 -9.36
N TRP A 914 -0.25 5.03 -9.44
CA TRP A 914 -0.99 4.48 -8.31
C TRP A 914 -0.35 3.16 -7.88
N ASP A 915 -0.06 3.05 -6.59
CA ASP A 915 0.21 1.78 -5.93
C ASP A 915 -1.08 1.31 -5.25
N TYR A 916 -1.45 0.05 -5.48
CA TYR A 916 -2.72 -0.51 -5.05
C TYR A 916 -2.50 -1.53 -3.95
N GLY A 917 -2.98 -1.20 -2.75
CA GLY A 917 -2.90 -2.07 -1.59
C GLY A 917 -4.13 -2.95 -1.43
N ILE A 918 -4.46 -3.16 -0.16
CA ILE A 918 -5.57 -4.02 0.25
C ILE A 918 -6.91 -3.53 -0.31
N GLY A 919 -7.70 -4.48 -0.82
CA GLY A 919 -9.05 -4.28 -1.31
C GLY A 919 -10.07 -5.13 -0.56
N GLY A 920 -11.27 -5.24 -1.13
CA GLY A 920 -12.31 -6.09 -0.58
C GLY A 920 -13.24 -5.41 0.44
N GLY A 921 -13.63 -4.15 0.23
CA GLY A 921 -14.68 -3.50 1.03
C GLY A 921 -14.23 -2.35 1.93
N TRP A 922 -13.12 -1.69 1.62
CA TRP A 922 -12.65 -0.49 2.33
C TRP A 922 -13.48 0.75 1.92
N GLU A 923 -13.80 1.64 2.86
CA GLU A 923 -14.69 2.79 2.59
C GLU A 923 -14.05 4.15 2.90
N HIS A 924 -13.12 4.24 3.85
CA HIS A 924 -12.48 5.50 4.24
C HIS A 924 -11.01 5.31 4.55
N ILE A 925 -10.17 6.32 4.27
CA ILE A 925 -8.74 6.37 4.61
C ILE A 925 -8.41 7.77 5.14
N SER A 926 -7.62 7.86 6.21
CA SER A 926 -7.04 9.09 6.74
C SER A 926 -5.52 8.93 6.86
N VAL A 927 -4.80 9.59 5.95
CA VAL A 927 -3.33 9.73 5.99
C VAL A 927 -2.88 10.97 6.76
N ARG A 928 -3.82 11.72 7.32
CA ARG A 928 -3.61 13.11 7.76
C ARG A 928 -2.76 13.25 9.03
N ALA A 929 -2.46 12.13 9.68
CA ALA A 929 -1.48 12.02 10.75
C ALA A 929 -0.05 11.69 10.28
N ASN A 930 0.12 11.14 9.08
CA ASN A 930 1.41 10.66 8.62
C ASN A 930 2.33 11.83 8.25
N SER A 931 3.21 12.18 9.18
CA SER A 931 4.27 13.18 9.01
C SER A 931 5.67 12.57 9.08
N VAL A 932 5.78 11.26 8.86
CA VAL A 932 7.05 10.54 8.84
C VAL A 932 7.78 10.90 7.55
N GLU A 933 8.91 11.59 7.68
CA GLU A 933 9.85 11.84 6.57
C GLU A 933 11.04 10.88 6.68
N ALA A 934 11.60 10.47 5.54
CA ALA A 934 12.87 9.74 5.52
C ALA A 934 14.00 10.59 6.15
N PRO A 935 14.94 9.98 6.90
CA PRO A 935 16.08 10.71 7.45
C PRO A 935 16.85 11.38 6.31
N ARG A 936 16.95 12.71 6.35
CA ARG A 936 17.84 13.43 5.42
C ARG A 936 19.27 13.07 5.80
N THR A 937 20.02 12.46 4.88
CA THR A 937 21.47 12.32 5.02
C THR A 937 22.03 13.72 5.27
N GLN A 938 22.60 13.94 6.45
CA GLN A 938 23.35 15.16 6.72
C GLN A 938 24.54 15.17 5.77
N HIS A 939 24.45 15.94 4.69
CA HIS A 939 25.64 16.39 4.01
C HIS A 939 26.49 17.15 5.03
N PRO A 940 27.79 16.85 5.17
CA PRO A 940 28.67 17.66 5.99
C PRO A 940 28.52 19.12 5.55
N LEU A 941 28.28 20.01 6.51
CA LEU A 941 28.28 21.45 6.30
C LEU A 941 29.55 21.82 5.52
N SER A 942 29.39 22.25 4.27
CA SER A 942 30.48 22.83 3.49
C SER A 942 30.97 24.04 4.26
N THR A 943 32.19 23.94 4.78
CA THR A 943 32.93 25.06 5.35
C THR A 943 32.92 26.22 4.35
N ALA A 944 32.57 27.41 4.84
CA ALA A 944 32.60 28.63 4.05
C ALA A 944 34.02 28.87 3.51
N PRO A 945 34.18 29.35 2.26
CA PRO A 945 35.49 29.71 1.73
C PRO A 945 36.05 30.92 2.50
N PRO A 946 37.38 31.00 2.72
CA PRO A 946 37.99 32.10 3.44
C PRO A 946 37.85 33.42 2.64
N PRO A 947 37.80 34.57 3.32
CA PRO A 947 37.67 35.86 2.65
C PRO A 947 38.93 36.18 1.81
N PRO A 948 38.79 36.90 0.68
CA PRO A 948 39.92 37.25 -0.16
C PRO A 948 40.82 38.29 0.52
N SER A 949 42.13 38.13 0.33
CA SER A 949 43.16 39.03 0.84
C SER A 949 43.06 40.45 0.23
N PRO A 950 43.41 41.51 0.99
CA PRO A 950 43.27 42.88 0.52
C PRO A 950 44.28 43.21 -0.59
N ARG A 951 43.77 43.70 -1.72
CA ARG A 951 44.59 44.21 -2.84
C ARG A 951 45.33 45.50 -2.44
N ARG A 952 46.58 45.59 -2.87
CA ARG A 952 47.53 46.69 -2.70
C ARG A 952 47.07 47.97 -3.46
N PRO A 953 47.29 49.19 -2.95
CA PRO A 953 46.87 50.42 -3.63
C PRO A 953 47.75 50.74 -4.86
N LEU A 954 47.14 51.20 -5.95
CA LEU A 954 47.81 51.79 -7.12
C LEU A 954 48.17 53.27 -6.86
N PRO A 955 49.27 53.80 -7.42
CA PRO A 955 49.70 55.18 -7.20
C PRO A 955 48.94 56.20 -8.07
N PRO A 956 48.95 57.49 -7.71
CA PRO A 956 48.09 58.50 -8.32
C PRO A 956 48.67 58.98 -9.66
N ARG A 957 47.80 59.13 -10.67
CA ARG A 957 48.11 59.88 -11.89
C ARG A 957 47.34 61.20 -11.87
N ALA A 958 48.10 62.28 -11.91
CA ALA A 958 47.64 63.64 -12.02
C ALA A 958 47.37 64.05 -13.48
N ASN A 959 46.71 65.20 -13.61
CA ASN A 959 46.45 66.04 -14.80
C ASN A 959 45.19 65.62 -15.58
N GLY A 960 44.26 66.51 -15.90
CA GLY A 960 44.20 67.96 -15.78
C GLY A 960 42.91 68.41 -16.48
N ALA A 961 42.35 69.53 -16.03
CA ALA A 961 41.15 70.14 -16.59
C ALA A 961 41.27 70.43 -18.10
N ALA A 962 40.17 70.41 -18.85
CA ALA A 962 39.34 71.60 -19.08
C ALA A 962 38.43 71.49 -20.33
N VAL A 963 37.22 72.04 -20.18
CA VAL A 963 36.28 72.63 -21.19
C VAL A 963 35.71 71.68 -22.26
N GLY A 964 34.41 71.53 -22.51
CA GLY A 964 33.24 72.38 -22.26
C GLY A 964 32.65 72.83 -23.60
N VAL A 965 31.57 72.17 -24.05
CA VAL A 965 30.38 72.71 -24.73
C VAL A 965 29.21 71.81 -24.36
#